data_AF-A0A1X7G8P9-F1
#
_entry.id   AF-A0A1X7G8P9-F1
#
_cell.length_a   1.000
_cell.length_b   1.000
_cell.length_c   1.000
_cell.angle_alpha   90.00
_cell.angle_beta   90.00
_cell.angle_gamma   90.00
#
_symmetry.space_group_name_H-M   'P 1'
#
loop_
_entity.id
_entity.type
_entity.pdbx_description
1 polymer ?
#
loop_
_entity_poly.entity_id
_entity_poly.type
_entity_poly.pdbx_seq_one_letter_code
_entity_poly.pdbx_strand_id
1 'polypeptide(L)'
;MTGLEIIPIIVSSLATTVAAANALYLATWAAIAGVIGYSVYTSLNVQKPAVPKPEDGSYNLKQPVPSLAYVLGRVKKGADYVFLEETGGTAYHIMVWAAHRINRFTQHYLHDKKVTLDGTAVITPPFFYNGTANVRLDTRLGLNASTAYAAVTAAFPTIWTNAHRGDGLASVLMRCRTVSQKNFLTIYPNQMPEHSAVGEGALLYDPRKDSTQGGSGSHRFTDPNTWEFSTNLALMRLWHLCHPVGGKMPYTAMHLPDWAHAADVCDQNVTNRTGGTEKRYHGGFWFRANNDPVEVGRIMDEAAELVVYERADGKIGVHAGEYVAPDIRITAANAYSIRVDKNKRRANTVLAVRGRWVNPANDYNTEDAAIFGDPYGIVDDSTERTKTFDNQAIQSHNHCQRKQKLTFIRANARKVAIVADYTAENLRNIPYRRFVTVHYPRRGLVNAVIEITSSVTIDLRNMRLSFSGIVVSSSLYAFDAATEEGEPGEVALPAPSTGVPVPQNFAASVQTEVVSGGATAAFILGTWDFVDDTLLYELEYERTSGGTGPQSTFSEEGESQVRTGYLVDGEQYRVRLRAWGGGTSSEWTGYILLTATADPVPPGPVTAVSVDVSTPGQAVFQWTAPNSANYFACRIFINTVDDLATATLAATEYGPPSAEDLRTVTSLTPGNYYAWLSAINPSGKPSDPADNAVPTGLFIIS
;
A
#
# COMPACT_ATOMS: atom_id res chain seq x y z
N MET A 1 23.50 57.61 24.98
CA MET A 1 22.59 57.96 26.08
C MET A 1 21.16 57.83 25.56
N THR A 2 20.45 56.81 26.07
CA THR A 2 19.15 56.92 26.77
C THR A 2 18.00 57.15 25.79
N GLY A 3 17.25 56.13 25.37
CA GLY A 3 16.51 55.20 26.22
C GLY A 3 15.12 55.79 26.45
N LEU A 4 14.08 55.24 25.82
CA LEU A 4 12.69 55.51 26.18
C LEU A 4 11.94 54.20 26.28
N GLU A 5 11.20 54.10 27.38
CA GLU A 5 10.86 52.90 28.12
C GLU A 5 9.51 52.31 27.68
N ILE A 6 9.42 50.99 27.75
CA ILE A 6 8.17 50.23 27.64
C ILE A 6 7.58 50.13 29.05
N ILE A 7 6.37 50.66 29.24
CA ILE A 7 5.59 50.52 30.46
C ILE A 7 4.96 49.12 30.51
N PRO A 8 5.18 48.31 31.56
CA PRO A 8 4.48 47.05 31.73
C PRO A 8 3.13 47.26 32.44
N ILE A 9 2.03 46.93 31.76
CA ILE A 9 0.73 46.78 32.40
C ILE A 9 0.69 45.41 33.09
N ILE A 10 0.66 45.43 34.41
CA ILE A 10 0.31 44.31 35.27
C ILE A 10 -1.22 44.25 35.33
N VAL A 11 -1.83 43.15 34.87
CA VAL A 11 -3.20 42.79 35.25
C VAL A 11 -3.14 41.52 36.08
N SER A 12 -3.43 41.70 37.36
CA SER A 12 -3.57 40.63 38.35
C SER A 12 -4.85 39.83 38.08
N SER A 13 -4.70 38.52 38.22
CA SER A 13 -5.75 37.50 38.15
C SER A 13 -6.71 37.59 39.34
N LEU A 14 -8.03 37.72 39.10
CA LEU A 14 -9.08 37.24 39.98
C LEU A 14 -10.31 36.84 39.14
N ALA A 15 -10.84 35.66 39.45
CA ALA A 15 -11.80 34.89 38.66
C ALA A 15 -13.17 35.58 38.48
N THR A 16 -13.74 35.50 37.27
CA THR A 16 -15.19 35.32 37.01
C THR A 16 -15.46 35.07 35.51
N THR A 17 -16.00 33.87 35.22
CA THR A 17 -16.86 33.44 34.09
C THR A 17 -16.47 33.70 32.62
N VAL A 18 -16.10 32.61 31.93
CA VAL A 18 -15.67 32.47 30.51
C VAL A 18 -16.82 32.60 29.47
N ALA A 19 -17.98 33.14 29.83
CA ALA A 19 -19.15 33.15 28.93
C ALA A 19 -19.44 34.49 28.22
N ALA A 20 -18.66 35.57 28.44
CA ALA A 20 -19.10 36.91 28.02
C ALA A 20 -18.04 37.86 27.41
N ALA A 21 -16.92 37.39 26.84
CA ALA A 21 -16.00 38.30 26.13
C ALA A 21 -15.34 37.78 24.84
N ASN A 22 -15.72 36.59 24.35
CA ASN A 22 -15.38 36.16 22.98
C ASN A 22 -16.16 36.93 21.89
N ALA A 23 -17.07 37.83 22.27
CA ALA A 23 -17.83 38.68 21.37
C ALA A 23 -17.14 40.02 21.03
N LEU A 24 -15.98 40.34 21.63
CA LEU A 24 -15.28 41.61 21.40
C LEU A 24 -13.86 41.47 20.79
N TYR A 25 -13.48 40.26 20.34
CA TYR A 25 -12.23 40.02 19.61
C TYR A 25 -12.45 39.71 18.11
N LEU A 26 -13.71 39.51 17.68
CA LEU A 26 -14.09 39.29 16.27
C LEU A 26 -14.37 40.59 15.48
N ALA A 27 -14.42 41.75 16.13
CA ALA A 27 -14.73 43.02 15.47
C ALA A 27 -13.49 43.82 14.99
N THR A 28 -12.28 43.37 15.33
CA THR A 28 -11.04 44.14 15.09
C THR A 28 -9.95 43.37 14.33
N TRP A 29 -10.36 42.40 13.50
CA TRP A 29 -9.50 41.82 12.45
C TRP A 29 -10.11 41.90 11.04
N ALA A 30 -11.33 42.44 10.92
CA ALA A 30 -11.96 42.77 9.63
C ALA A 30 -11.41 44.06 8.97
N ALA A 31 -10.36 44.67 9.53
CA ALA A 31 -9.81 45.96 9.05
C ALA A 31 -8.34 45.89 8.55
N ILE A 32 -7.70 44.72 8.56
CA ILE A 32 -6.37 44.53 7.93
C ILE A 32 -6.40 43.22 7.12
N ALA A 33 -7.19 43.22 6.04
CA ALA A 33 -7.14 42.21 4.99
C ALA A 33 -6.92 42.91 3.64
N GLY A 34 -5.79 43.60 3.53
CA GLY A 34 -5.29 44.20 2.30
C GLY A 34 -4.05 43.46 1.83
N VAL A 35 -4.22 42.55 0.87
CA VAL A 35 -3.23 42.05 -0.11
C VAL A 35 -1.75 42.33 0.22
N ILE A 36 -1.07 41.39 0.90
CA ILE A 36 0.34 41.04 0.67
C ILE A 36 0.47 39.54 0.92
N GLY A 37 0.98 38.80 -0.08
CA GLY A 37 1.41 37.43 0.12
C GLY A 37 2.71 37.40 0.91
N TYR A 38 2.79 36.56 1.94
CA TYR A 38 4.06 36.05 2.42
C TYR A 38 3.83 34.66 3.03
N SER A 39 4.50 33.70 2.40
CA SER A 39 4.97 32.42 2.92
C SER A 39 5.73 32.56 4.25
N VAL A 40 5.98 31.44 4.95
CA VAL A 40 6.79 31.29 6.20
C VAL A 40 5.96 31.58 7.48
N TYR A 41 5.55 30.60 8.29
CA TYR A 41 6.37 29.62 9.02
C TYR A 41 5.69 28.26 9.21
N THR A 42 6.26 27.22 8.60
CA THR A 42 6.34 25.87 9.17
C THR A 42 7.82 25.50 9.23
N SER A 43 8.53 25.87 10.30
CA SER A 43 9.85 25.29 10.67
C SER A 43 10.51 25.90 11.92
N LEU A 44 9.81 26.18 13.03
CA LEU A 44 10.48 26.49 14.33
C LEU A 44 9.70 25.95 15.54
N ASN A 45 9.38 24.66 15.53
CA ASN A 45 9.22 23.89 16.77
C ASN A 45 9.95 22.56 16.60
N VAL A 46 11.28 22.62 16.58
CA VAL A 46 12.08 21.49 17.07
C VAL A 46 11.73 21.41 18.55
N GLN A 47 10.81 20.51 18.92
CA GLN A 47 10.69 20.13 20.32
C GLN A 47 12.04 19.57 20.73
N LYS A 48 12.68 20.27 21.68
CA LYS A 48 13.86 19.79 22.40
C LYS A 48 13.55 18.35 22.86
N PRO A 49 14.43 17.35 22.67
CA PRO A 49 14.16 15.98 23.11
C PRO A 49 13.78 16.01 24.59
N ALA A 50 12.53 15.66 24.90
CA ALA A 50 12.11 15.46 26.27
C ALA A 50 12.85 14.23 26.79
N VAL A 51 13.32 14.30 28.05
CA VAL A 51 13.83 13.12 28.76
C VAL A 51 12.76 12.03 28.67
N PRO A 52 13.09 10.82 28.17
CA PRO A 52 12.11 9.76 28.01
C PRO A 52 11.44 9.48 29.37
N LYS A 53 10.12 9.50 29.39
CA LYS A 53 9.38 9.07 30.59
C LYS A 53 9.44 7.54 30.64
N PRO A 54 9.31 6.91 31.82
CA PRO A 54 9.16 5.46 31.93
C PRO A 54 8.05 4.86 31.04
N GLU A 55 7.10 5.68 30.60
CA GLU A 55 6.03 5.37 29.66
C GLU A 55 6.51 5.17 28.20
N ASP A 56 7.66 5.73 27.80
CA ASP A 56 8.23 5.62 26.44
C ASP A 56 8.86 4.24 26.15
N GLY A 57 8.95 3.37 27.16
CA GLY A 57 9.33 1.96 27.02
C GLY A 57 8.14 1.01 26.80
N SER A 58 6.91 1.54 26.77
CA SER A 58 5.70 0.78 26.44
C SER A 58 5.26 1.09 25.02
N TYR A 59 5.05 0.06 24.20
CA TYR A 59 4.56 0.20 22.82
C TYR A 59 3.35 1.14 22.78
N ASN A 60 3.52 2.34 22.22
CA ASN A 60 2.52 3.38 22.27
C ASN A 60 1.52 3.21 21.10
N LEU A 61 0.72 2.14 21.14
CA LEU A 61 -0.50 2.02 20.32
C LEU A 61 -1.75 2.58 21.03
N LYS A 62 -1.59 3.15 22.23
CA LYS A 62 -2.65 3.88 22.91
C LYS A 62 -2.66 5.31 22.41
N GLN A 63 -3.26 5.50 21.24
CA GLN A 63 -3.53 6.85 20.72
C GLN A 63 -4.41 7.63 21.71
N PRO A 64 -4.18 8.94 21.93
CA PRO A 64 -5.19 9.80 22.54
C PRO A 64 -6.45 9.72 21.67
N VAL A 65 -7.64 9.61 22.30
CA VAL A 65 -8.91 9.40 21.59
C VAL A 65 -9.03 10.41 20.43
N PRO A 66 -8.86 9.97 19.17
CA PRO A 66 -8.80 10.91 18.07
C PRO A 66 -10.20 11.47 17.82
N SER A 67 -10.27 12.72 17.37
CA SER A 67 -11.55 13.28 16.94
C SER A 67 -12.13 12.43 15.82
N LEU A 68 -13.45 12.32 15.77
CA LEU A 68 -14.16 11.51 14.78
C LEU A 68 -13.90 12.03 13.36
N ALA A 69 -13.60 11.14 12.41
CA ALA A 69 -13.37 11.49 11.02
C ALA A 69 -14.67 11.47 10.20
N TYR A 70 -14.83 12.43 9.29
CA TYR A 70 -15.88 12.50 8.30
C TYR A 70 -15.26 12.42 6.91
N VAL A 71 -15.86 11.60 6.05
CA VAL A 71 -15.33 11.25 4.74
C VAL A 71 -16.34 11.60 3.66
N LEU A 72 -15.91 12.42 2.69
CA LEU A 72 -16.70 12.84 1.55
C LEU A 72 -16.05 12.36 0.26
N GLY A 73 -16.84 11.82 -0.66
CA GLY A 73 -16.33 11.21 -1.89
C GLY A 73 -15.60 9.89 -1.64
N ARG A 74 -14.65 9.53 -2.52
CA ARG A 74 -13.85 8.30 -2.39
C ARG A 74 -12.44 8.66 -1.93
N VAL A 75 -11.94 8.08 -0.84
CA VAL A 75 -10.60 8.41 -0.30
C VAL A 75 -9.90 7.17 0.24
N LYS A 76 -8.55 7.18 0.26
CA LYS A 76 -7.74 6.28 1.10
C LYS A 76 -7.46 6.94 2.46
N LYS A 77 -7.69 6.21 3.55
CA LYS A 77 -7.38 6.64 4.92
C LYS A 77 -7.16 5.43 5.84
N GLY A 78 -6.27 5.59 6.84
CA GLY A 78 -6.14 4.67 7.98
C GLY A 78 -7.29 4.83 8.99
N ALA A 79 -7.65 3.74 9.68
CA ALA A 79 -8.72 3.76 10.66
C ALA A 79 -8.21 4.05 12.09
N ASP A 80 -9.10 4.55 12.94
CA ASP A 80 -8.78 4.95 14.31
C ASP A 80 -9.15 3.84 15.30
N TYR A 81 -8.17 3.30 16.04
CA TYR A 81 -8.37 2.29 17.08
C TYR A 81 -9.37 2.69 18.18
N VAL A 82 -10.32 1.80 18.46
CA VAL A 82 -11.27 1.88 19.58
C VAL A 82 -11.30 0.63 20.45
N PHE A 83 -10.73 -0.48 19.97
CA PHE A 83 -10.58 -1.72 20.73
C PHE A 83 -9.32 -2.46 20.27
N LEU A 84 -8.54 -2.96 21.22
CA LEU A 84 -7.40 -3.83 20.98
C LEU A 84 -7.27 -4.79 22.16
N GLU A 85 -7.62 -6.04 21.95
CA GLU A 85 -7.47 -7.09 22.96
C GLU A 85 -7.08 -8.42 22.31
N GLU A 86 -6.51 -9.32 23.09
CA GLU A 86 -6.06 -10.63 22.64
C GLU A 86 -6.71 -11.74 23.47
N THR A 87 -7.10 -12.82 22.80
CA THR A 87 -7.49 -14.07 23.46
C THR A 87 -7.30 -15.25 22.52
N GLY A 88 -6.90 -16.40 23.08
CA GLY A 88 -6.76 -17.65 22.34
C GLY A 88 -5.76 -17.58 21.18
N GLY A 89 -4.72 -16.74 21.29
CA GLY A 89 -3.73 -16.55 20.25
C GLY A 89 -4.27 -15.78 19.04
N THR A 90 -5.25 -14.90 19.24
CA THR A 90 -5.77 -14.00 18.20
C THR A 90 -5.94 -12.59 18.76
N ALA A 91 -5.31 -11.62 18.13
CA ALA A 91 -5.51 -10.20 18.42
C ALA A 91 -6.72 -9.66 17.65
N TYR A 92 -7.57 -8.89 18.33
CA TYR A 92 -8.79 -8.30 17.80
C TYR A 92 -8.67 -6.77 17.83
N HIS A 93 -8.71 -6.17 16.66
CA HIS A 93 -8.54 -4.74 16.44
C HIS A 93 -9.87 -4.19 15.93
N ILE A 94 -10.58 -3.36 16.69
CA ILE A 94 -11.71 -2.59 16.14
C ILE A 94 -11.22 -1.17 15.90
N MET A 95 -11.40 -0.73 14.66
CA MET A 95 -11.00 0.59 14.22
C MET A 95 -12.18 1.29 13.54
N VAL A 96 -12.36 2.58 13.81
CA VAL A 96 -13.38 3.44 13.19
C VAL A 96 -12.76 4.16 12.01
N TRP A 97 -13.33 3.97 10.83
CA TRP A 97 -12.85 4.61 9.61
C TRP A 97 -13.52 5.97 9.39
N ALA A 98 -14.84 6.04 9.60
CA ALA A 98 -15.64 7.26 9.48
C ALA A 98 -16.81 7.28 10.48
N ALA A 99 -17.21 8.49 10.90
CA ALA A 99 -18.24 8.75 11.91
C ALA A 99 -19.60 9.08 11.31
N HIS A 100 -19.95 8.37 10.24
CA HIS A 100 -21.25 8.40 9.60
C HIS A 100 -21.41 7.13 8.77
N ARG A 101 -22.63 6.92 8.26
CA ARG A 101 -22.88 5.89 7.25
C ARG A 101 -22.04 6.16 6.01
N ILE A 102 -21.32 5.15 5.55
CA ILE A 102 -20.59 5.15 4.28
C ILE A 102 -21.33 4.30 3.25
N ASN A 103 -21.01 4.46 1.97
CA ASN A 103 -21.57 3.61 0.94
C ASN A 103 -20.98 2.20 0.98
N ARG A 104 -19.65 2.11 0.91
CA ARG A 104 -18.90 0.83 0.97
C ARG A 104 -17.39 1.05 1.12
N PHE A 105 -16.71 0.04 1.61
CA PHE A 105 -15.27 -0.13 1.40
C PHE A 105 -15.03 -0.71 0.01
N THR A 106 -14.06 -0.18 -0.73
CA THR A 106 -13.73 -0.64 -2.09
C THR A 106 -12.43 -1.42 -2.14
N GLN A 107 -11.46 -1.08 -1.29
CA GLN A 107 -10.16 -1.77 -1.25
C GLN A 107 -9.58 -1.68 0.16
N HIS A 108 -9.02 -2.79 0.66
CA HIS A 108 -8.30 -2.83 1.93
C HIS A 108 -6.79 -2.95 1.69
N TYR A 109 -6.01 -2.44 2.63
CA TYR A 109 -4.56 -2.47 2.61
C TYR A 109 -4.05 -2.92 3.98
N LEU A 110 -2.96 -3.68 3.96
CA LEU A 110 -2.17 -4.01 5.15
C LEU A 110 -0.72 -3.60 4.87
N HIS A 111 -0.16 -2.68 5.68
CA HIS A 111 1.18 -2.12 5.44
C HIS A 111 1.37 -1.58 4.01
N ASP A 112 0.39 -0.80 3.55
CA ASP A 112 0.29 -0.24 2.20
C ASP A 112 0.23 -1.24 1.04
N LYS A 113 0.13 -2.54 1.31
CA LYS A 113 -0.13 -3.56 0.28
C LYS A 113 -1.61 -3.82 0.15
N LYS A 114 -2.13 -3.73 -1.08
CA LYS A 114 -3.52 -4.11 -1.41
C LYS A 114 -3.75 -5.57 -1.03
N VAL A 115 -4.82 -5.84 -0.30
CA VAL A 115 -5.23 -7.20 0.05
C VAL A 115 -6.53 -7.59 -0.64
N THR A 116 -6.63 -8.87 -0.99
CA THR A 116 -7.82 -9.50 -1.54
C THR A 116 -8.52 -10.30 -0.45
N LEU A 117 -9.84 -10.21 -0.41
CA LEU A 117 -10.68 -10.89 0.57
C LEU A 117 -11.49 -12.02 -0.09
N ASP A 118 -11.53 -13.17 0.57
CA ASP A 118 -12.55 -14.19 0.35
C ASP A 118 -13.48 -14.24 1.59
N GLY A 119 -14.67 -13.66 1.44
CA GLY A 119 -15.52 -13.30 2.57
C GLY A 119 -14.80 -12.34 3.52
N THR A 120 -14.41 -12.83 4.70
CA THR A 120 -13.65 -12.07 5.70
C THR A 120 -12.17 -12.42 5.70
N ALA A 121 -11.75 -13.49 5.01
CA ALA A 121 -10.39 -13.98 5.03
C ALA A 121 -9.50 -13.19 4.07
N VAL A 122 -8.34 -12.73 4.54
CA VAL A 122 -7.31 -12.18 3.66
C VAL A 122 -6.58 -13.33 2.97
N ILE A 123 -6.69 -13.40 1.64
CA ILE A 123 -6.11 -14.47 0.82
C ILE A 123 -4.81 -14.07 0.10
N THR A 124 -4.34 -12.85 0.33
CA THR A 124 -3.10 -12.34 -0.27
C THR A 124 -1.89 -12.75 0.58
N PRO A 125 -0.80 -13.27 -0.03
CA PRO A 125 0.47 -13.46 0.65
C PRO A 125 1.03 -12.13 1.20
N PRO A 126 1.76 -12.15 2.34
CA PRO A 126 2.11 -13.31 3.15
C PRO A 126 1.04 -13.71 4.19
N PHE A 127 -0.05 -12.95 4.30
CA PHE A 127 -1.08 -13.18 5.33
C PHE A 127 -1.87 -14.48 5.11
N PHE A 128 -1.93 -14.95 3.87
CA PHE A 128 -2.37 -16.30 3.52
C PHE A 128 -1.15 -17.22 3.35
N TYR A 129 -1.04 -18.23 4.22
CA TYR A 129 0.11 -19.12 4.27
C TYR A 129 -0.33 -20.54 4.59
N ASN A 130 0.18 -21.53 3.83
CA ASN A 130 -0.17 -22.96 3.97
C ASN A 130 -1.69 -23.22 4.04
N GLY A 131 -2.46 -22.64 3.12
CA GLY A 131 -3.92 -22.80 3.06
C GLY A 131 -4.70 -22.11 4.20
N THR A 132 -4.03 -21.32 5.04
CA THR A 132 -4.62 -20.68 6.21
C THR A 132 -4.54 -19.15 6.10
N ALA A 133 -5.67 -18.47 6.23
CA ALA A 133 -5.71 -17.02 6.38
C ALA A 133 -5.40 -16.61 7.82
N ASN A 134 -4.27 -15.92 8.02
CA ASN A 134 -3.83 -15.46 9.35
C ASN A 134 -4.39 -14.09 9.71
N VAL A 135 -4.90 -13.34 8.72
CA VAL A 135 -5.62 -12.08 8.93
C VAL A 135 -7.05 -12.20 8.40
N ARG A 136 -8.01 -11.67 9.16
CA ARG A 136 -9.41 -11.53 8.74
C ARG A 136 -9.90 -10.11 8.93
N LEU A 137 -10.71 -9.61 8.00
CA LEU A 137 -11.34 -8.30 8.04
C LEU A 137 -12.87 -8.46 8.00
N ASP A 138 -13.55 -7.91 8.99
CA ASP A 138 -15.00 -7.76 9.03
C ASP A 138 -15.34 -6.26 9.05
N THR A 139 -16.32 -5.82 8.28
CA THR A 139 -16.65 -4.40 8.16
C THR A 139 -18.07 -4.08 8.63
N ARG A 140 -18.29 -2.84 9.05
CA ARG A 140 -19.60 -2.22 9.26
C ARG A 140 -19.64 -0.88 8.53
N LEU A 141 -20.77 -0.60 7.89
CA LEU A 141 -20.94 0.59 7.05
C LEU A 141 -21.44 1.83 7.82
N GLY A 142 -21.61 1.74 9.14
CA GLY A 142 -22.10 2.87 9.97
C GLY A 142 -23.61 3.11 9.88
N LEU A 143 -24.42 2.04 9.89
CA LEU A 143 -25.88 2.16 9.95
C LEU A 143 -26.32 2.85 11.26
N ASN A 144 -27.46 3.56 11.24
CA ASN A 144 -28.03 4.23 12.42
C ASN A 144 -28.24 3.26 13.60
N ALA A 145 -28.67 2.03 13.30
CA ALA A 145 -28.62 0.91 14.21
C ALA A 145 -27.66 -0.12 13.61
N SER A 146 -26.45 -0.18 14.15
CA SER A 146 -25.41 -1.11 13.73
C SER A 146 -25.54 -2.44 14.50
N THR A 147 -24.65 -3.37 14.22
CA THR A 147 -24.56 -4.64 14.95
C THR A 147 -23.15 -4.81 15.48
N ALA A 148 -23.05 -5.21 16.76
CA ALA A 148 -21.78 -5.56 17.36
C ALA A 148 -21.09 -6.69 16.56
N TYR A 149 -19.76 -6.73 16.57
CA TYR A 149 -19.02 -7.80 15.93
C TYR A 149 -19.18 -9.09 16.74
N ALA A 150 -19.92 -10.06 16.19
CA ALA A 150 -20.21 -11.34 16.86
C ALA A 150 -18.95 -12.07 17.34
N ALA A 151 -17.87 -12.02 16.55
CA ALA A 151 -16.58 -12.62 16.90
C ALA A 151 -15.97 -11.99 18.18
N VAL A 152 -16.15 -10.68 18.37
CA VAL A 152 -15.63 -9.96 19.54
C VAL A 152 -16.53 -10.19 20.75
N THR A 153 -17.85 -10.14 20.58
CA THR A 153 -18.79 -10.42 21.70
C THR A 153 -18.68 -11.84 22.22
N ALA A 154 -18.31 -12.79 21.36
CA ALA A 154 -18.05 -14.18 21.76
C ALA A 154 -16.71 -14.33 22.48
N ALA A 155 -15.66 -13.63 22.00
CA ALA A 155 -14.32 -13.69 22.56
C ALA A 155 -14.17 -12.92 23.88
N PHE A 156 -14.91 -11.82 24.03
CA PHE A 156 -14.77 -10.87 25.14
C PHE A 156 -16.12 -10.48 25.77
N PRO A 157 -16.95 -11.44 26.22
CA PRO A 157 -18.32 -11.15 26.66
C PRO A 157 -18.41 -10.24 27.90
N THR A 158 -17.35 -10.14 28.70
CA THR A 158 -17.30 -9.33 29.92
C THR A 158 -16.97 -7.86 29.67
N ILE A 159 -16.24 -7.54 28.60
CA ILE A 159 -15.80 -6.16 28.26
C ILE A 159 -16.46 -5.63 26.99
N TRP A 160 -16.92 -6.50 26.08
CA TRP A 160 -17.57 -6.14 24.83
C TRP A 160 -18.88 -6.91 24.64
N THR A 161 -19.97 -6.30 25.09
CA THR A 161 -21.34 -6.83 24.96
C THR A 161 -22.01 -6.43 23.63
N ASN A 162 -23.18 -7.00 23.34
CA ASN A 162 -24.03 -6.63 22.21
C ASN A 162 -24.49 -5.14 22.20
N ALA A 163 -24.30 -4.41 23.32
CA ALA A 163 -24.56 -2.97 23.37
C ALA A 163 -23.47 -2.14 22.64
N HIS A 164 -22.27 -2.69 22.46
CA HIS A 164 -21.15 -2.03 21.77
C HIS A 164 -21.28 -2.19 20.25
N ARG A 165 -22.35 -1.60 19.69
CA ARG A 165 -22.73 -1.75 18.28
C ARG A 165 -21.95 -0.83 17.34
N GLY A 166 -21.46 0.30 17.85
CA GLY A 166 -20.87 1.36 17.03
C GLY A 166 -21.90 2.00 16.09
N ASP A 167 -23.08 2.35 16.61
CA ASP A 167 -24.16 2.97 15.85
C ASP A 167 -23.68 4.25 15.15
N GLY A 168 -23.94 4.37 13.85
CA GLY A 168 -23.49 5.50 13.03
C GLY A 168 -22.00 5.52 12.71
N LEU A 169 -21.21 4.51 13.12
CA LEU A 169 -19.77 4.45 12.88
C LEU A 169 -19.42 3.38 11.84
N ALA A 170 -18.83 3.81 10.71
CA ALA A 170 -18.21 2.88 9.78
C ALA A 170 -16.90 2.37 10.39
N SER A 171 -16.81 1.05 10.58
CA SER A 171 -15.71 0.42 11.31
C SER A 171 -15.23 -0.83 10.62
N VAL A 172 -14.02 -1.25 11.01
CA VAL A 172 -13.40 -2.50 10.59
C VAL A 172 -12.93 -3.23 11.84
N LEU A 173 -13.30 -4.50 11.95
CA LEU A 173 -12.66 -5.47 12.83
C LEU A 173 -11.58 -6.19 12.02
N MET A 174 -10.33 -6.04 12.45
CA MET A 174 -9.21 -6.84 11.98
C MET A 174 -8.83 -7.87 13.04
N ARG A 175 -8.72 -9.13 12.63
CA ARG A 175 -8.30 -10.24 13.49
C ARG A 175 -6.99 -10.78 12.98
N CYS A 176 -5.98 -10.82 13.84
CA CYS A 176 -4.63 -11.29 13.51
C CYS A 176 -4.32 -12.51 14.37
N ARG A 177 -4.17 -13.67 13.75
CA ARG A 177 -3.84 -14.92 14.45
C ARG A 177 -2.35 -14.96 14.76
N THR A 178 -2.00 -15.35 15.98
CA THR A 178 -0.63 -15.68 16.37
C THR A 178 -0.15 -16.89 15.58
N VAL A 179 1.10 -16.84 15.14
CA VAL A 179 1.76 -17.89 14.36
C VAL A 179 2.98 -18.38 15.12
N SER A 180 3.51 -19.55 14.76
CA SER A 180 4.73 -20.06 15.37
C SER A 180 5.88 -19.08 15.14
N GLN A 181 6.83 -19.01 16.08
CA GLN A 181 8.00 -18.13 16.00
C GLN A 181 8.76 -18.33 14.67
N LYS A 182 8.87 -19.58 14.20
CA LYS A 182 9.47 -19.93 12.91
C LYS A 182 8.81 -19.24 11.71
N ASN A 183 7.49 -19.06 11.73
CA ASN A 183 6.74 -18.48 10.61
C ASN A 183 6.39 -17.00 10.83
N PHE A 184 6.78 -16.42 11.97
CA PHE A 184 6.36 -15.07 12.34
C PHE A 184 6.81 -14.03 11.33
N LEU A 185 8.10 -13.97 11.02
CA LEU A 185 8.64 -13.01 10.05
C LEU A 185 8.23 -13.33 8.61
N THR A 186 7.85 -14.58 8.32
CA THR A 186 7.30 -14.95 7.00
C THR A 186 5.90 -14.37 6.81
N ILE A 187 5.02 -14.53 7.81
CA ILE A 187 3.61 -14.14 7.72
C ILE A 187 3.41 -12.65 8.06
N TYR A 188 4.22 -12.13 8.99
CA TYR A 188 4.20 -10.76 9.51
C TYR A 188 5.59 -10.11 9.36
N PRO A 189 6.10 -9.92 8.13
CA PRO A 189 7.44 -9.35 7.91
C PRO A 189 7.57 -7.93 8.43
N ASN A 190 6.48 -7.16 8.36
CA ASN A 190 6.37 -5.79 8.90
C ASN A 190 5.73 -5.78 10.29
N GLN A 191 5.86 -6.88 11.04
CA GLN A 191 5.20 -7.06 12.34
C GLN A 191 3.67 -6.94 12.24
N MET A 192 3.04 -6.41 13.29
CA MET A 192 1.58 -6.28 13.40
C MET A 192 0.99 -5.57 12.18
N PRO A 193 0.01 -6.18 11.46
CA PRO A 193 -0.61 -5.56 10.30
C PRO A 193 -1.19 -4.18 10.59
N GLU A 194 -0.87 -3.19 9.75
CA GLU A 194 -1.48 -1.86 9.81
C GLU A 194 -2.57 -1.70 8.75
N HIS A 195 -3.80 -1.50 9.20
CA HIS A 195 -4.97 -1.39 8.32
C HIS A 195 -5.15 0.02 7.77
N SER A 196 -5.31 0.11 6.46
CA SER A 196 -5.93 1.25 5.80
C SER A 196 -6.92 0.78 4.73
N ALA A 197 -7.80 1.68 4.29
CA ALA A 197 -8.79 1.34 3.27
C ALA A 197 -9.08 2.52 2.35
N VAL A 198 -9.41 2.18 1.10
CA VAL A 198 -10.15 3.06 0.20
C VAL A 198 -11.63 2.77 0.41
N GLY A 199 -12.41 3.82 0.64
CA GLY A 199 -13.86 3.74 0.82
C GLY A 199 -14.59 4.88 0.16
N GLU A 200 -15.85 4.62 -0.16
CA GLU A 200 -16.84 5.60 -0.63
C GLU A 200 -17.59 6.14 0.59
N GLY A 201 -17.40 7.41 0.89
CA GLY A 201 -17.86 8.09 2.11
C GLY A 201 -19.37 8.37 2.17
N ALA A 202 -19.71 9.56 2.64
CA ALA A 202 -21.09 9.92 2.97
C ALA A 202 -22.05 9.79 1.77
N LEU A 203 -23.28 9.39 2.08
CA LEU A 203 -24.41 9.53 1.17
C LEU A 203 -24.87 10.99 1.19
N LEU A 204 -25.11 11.58 0.03
CA LEU A 204 -25.36 13.01 -0.12
C LEU A 204 -26.78 13.27 -0.64
N TYR A 205 -27.45 14.25 -0.04
CA TYR A 205 -28.72 14.73 -0.56
C TYR A 205 -28.48 15.45 -1.89
N ASP A 206 -29.23 15.04 -2.92
CA ASP A 206 -29.25 15.69 -4.23
C ASP A 206 -30.64 16.29 -4.48
N PRO A 207 -30.80 17.63 -4.49
CA PRO A 207 -32.09 18.27 -4.73
C PRO A 207 -32.68 17.95 -6.11
N ARG A 208 -31.84 17.64 -7.12
CA ARG A 208 -32.31 17.26 -8.46
C ARG A 208 -33.05 15.92 -8.44
N LYS A 209 -32.83 15.11 -7.39
CA LYS A 209 -33.47 13.80 -7.18
C LYS A 209 -34.58 13.83 -6.12
N ASP A 210 -35.01 15.01 -5.66
CA ASP A 210 -36.12 15.16 -4.71
C ASP A 210 -37.36 15.73 -5.41
N SER A 211 -38.33 14.86 -5.70
CA SER A 211 -39.60 15.24 -6.33
C SER A 211 -40.45 16.22 -5.50
N THR A 212 -40.18 16.37 -4.20
CA THR A 212 -40.88 17.34 -3.34
C THR A 212 -40.25 18.72 -3.36
N GLN A 213 -39.04 18.85 -3.90
CA GLN A 213 -38.27 20.10 -4.00
C GLN A 213 -38.06 20.56 -5.45
N GLY A 214 -38.85 20.04 -6.39
CA GLY A 214 -38.79 20.40 -7.82
C GLY A 214 -37.84 19.54 -8.67
N GLY A 215 -37.17 18.56 -8.07
CA GLY A 215 -36.38 17.55 -8.78
C GLY A 215 -37.22 16.38 -9.28
N SER A 216 -36.55 15.29 -9.68
CA SER A 216 -37.15 14.03 -10.12
C SER A 216 -36.47 12.85 -9.44
N GLY A 217 -37.13 12.24 -8.45
CA GLY A 217 -36.61 11.07 -7.75
C GLY A 217 -37.14 10.89 -6.33
N SER A 218 -36.56 9.92 -5.63
CA SER A 218 -36.97 9.48 -4.30
C SER A 218 -36.21 10.13 -3.15
N HIS A 219 -35.21 10.99 -3.41
CA HIS A 219 -34.47 11.65 -2.33
C HIS A 219 -35.42 12.54 -1.51
N ARG A 220 -35.21 12.60 -0.19
CA ARG A 220 -35.91 13.50 0.72
C ARG A 220 -34.88 14.12 1.67
N PHE A 221 -34.80 15.44 1.74
CA PHE A 221 -33.85 16.07 2.68
C PHE A 221 -34.13 15.74 4.15
N THR A 222 -35.36 15.31 4.48
CA THR A 222 -35.76 14.88 5.83
C THR A 222 -35.44 13.41 6.13
N ASP A 223 -35.07 12.61 5.12
CA ASP A 223 -34.76 11.19 5.31
C ASP A 223 -33.41 10.82 4.66
N PRO A 224 -32.33 10.80 5.46
CA PRO A 224 -30.99 10.43 4.99
C PRO A 224 -30.88 9.03 4.39
N ASN A 225 -31.83 8.12 4.63
CA ASN A 225 -31.80 6.78 4.03
C ASN A 225 -32.14 6.79 2.53
N THR A 226 -32.72 7.88 2.04
CA THR A 226 -33.04 8.05 0.61
C THR A 226 -31.86 8.58 -0.20
N TRP A 227 -30.80 9.06 0.45
CA TRP A 227 -29.65 9.67 -0.20
C TRP A 227 -28.72 8.60 -0.77
N GLU A 228 -27.93 8.97 -1.77
CA GLU A 228 -27.01 8.07 -2.46
C GLU A 228 -25.57 8.59 -2.42
N PHE A 229 -24.60 7.74 -2.75
CA PHE A 229 -23.21 8.15 -2.83
C PHE A 229 -22.95 9.06 -4.04
N SER A 230 -22.16 10.12 -3.84
CA SER A 230 -21.69 10.99 -4.92
C SER A 230 -20.32 11.57 -4.62
N THR A 231 -19.54 11.83 -5.68
CA THR A 231 -18.26 12.57 -5.63
C THR A 231 -18.42 14.03 -6.08
N ASN A 232 -19.66 14.51 -6.28
CA ASN A 232 -19.96 15.87 -6.71
C ASN A 232 -19.72 16.87 -5.56
N LEU A 233 -18.79 17.80 -5.79
CA LEU A 233 -18.31 18.72 -4.75
C LEU A 233 -19.36 19.76 -4.31
N ALA A 234 -20.30 20.14 -5.17
CA ALA A 234 -21.41 21.02 -4.77
C ALA A 234 -22.35 20.35 -3.78
N LEU A 235 -22.63 19.05 -3.96
CA LEU A 235 -23.44 18.27 -3.03
C LEU A 235 -22.69 18.02 -1.71
N MET A 236 -21.38 17.80 -1.76
CA MET A 236 -20.55 17.72 -0.55
C MET A 236 -20.63 19.02 0.26
N ARG A 237 -20.55 20.16 -0.43
CA ARG A 237 -20.62 21.47 0.20
C ARG A 237 -21.99 21.76 0.82
N LEU A 238 -23.07 21.40 0.12
CA LEU A 238 -24.44 21.47 0.63
C LEU A 238 -24.60 20.61 1.89
N TRP A 239 -24.17 19.35 1.84
CA TRP A 239 -24.17 18.45 3.00
C TRP A 239 -23.41 19.07 4.17
N HIS A 240 -22.23 19.64 3.93
CA HIS A 240 -21.43 20.26 4.98
C HIS A 240 -22.11 21.48 5.63
N LEU A 241 -22.79 22.34 4.85
CA LEU A 241 -23.58 23.44 5.42
C LEU A 241 -24.71 22.95 6.32
N CYS A 242 -25.34 21.83 5.95
CA CYS A 242 -26.50 21.31 6.67
C CYS A 242 -26.17 20.33 7.79
N HIS A 243 -24.97 19.73 7.79
CA HIS A 243 -24.56 18.75 8.78
C HIS A 243 -24.08 19.42 10.09
N PRO A 244 -24.29 18.80 11.27
CA PRO A 244 -23.83 19.33 12.55
C PRO A 244 -22.32 19.61 12.69
N VAL A 245 -21.49 18.97 11.86
CA VAL A 245 -20.02 19.18 11.87
C VAL A 245 -19.54 20.28 10.93
N GLY A 246 -20.47 20.90 10.20
CA GLY A 246 -20.20 22.07 9.40
C GLY A 246 -21.07 23.25 9.86
N GLY A 247 -22.06 23.63 9.06
CA GLY A 247 -22.91 24.80 9.33
C GLY A 247 -24.13 24.54 10.23
N LYS A 248 -24.58 23.27 10.34
CA LYS A 248 -25.81 22.87 11.05
C LYS A 248 -27.06 23.68 10.62
N MET A 249 -27.11 24.12 9.37
CA MET A 249 -28.24 24.88 8.83
C MET A 249 -29.34 23.93 8.33
N PRO A 250 -30.62 24.24 8.52
CA PRO A 250 -31.67 23.41 7.95
C PRO A 250 -31.67 23.52 6.42
N TYR A 251 -31.96 22.43 5.71
CA TYR A 251 -32.09 22.44 4.24
C TYR A 251 -33.14 23.46 3.74
N THR A 252 -34.13 23.81 4.56
CA THR A 252 -35.14 24.84 4.24
C THR A 252 -34.56 26.26 4.16
N ALA A 253 -33.40 26.51 4.77
CA ALA A 253 -32.65 27.76 4.64
C ALA A 253 -31.82 27.82 3.35
N MET A 254 -31.71 26.72 2.60
CA MET A 254 -30.99 26.67 1.33
C MET A 254 -31.92 27.00 0.17
N HIS A 255 -31.44 27.79 -0.79
CA HIS A 255 -32.11 27.93 -2.08
C HIS A 255 -31.74 26.74 -2.97
N LEU A 256 -32.43 25.62 -2.77
CA LEU A 256 -32.13 24.33 -3.41
C LEU A 256 -31.99 24.37 -4.95
N PRO A 257 -32.73 25.20 -5.72
CA PRO A 257 -32.51 25.32 -7.16
C PRO A 257 -31.10 25.79 -7.55
N ASP A 258 -30.47 26.68 -6.76
CA ASP A 258 -29.10 27.13 -7.04
C ASP A 258 -28.11 25.99 -6.79
N TRP A 259 -28.34 25.19 -5.75
CA TRP A 259 -27.53 24.01 -5.43
C TRP A 259 -27.70 22.88 -6.45
N ALA A 260 -28.92 22.66 -6.94
CA ALA A 260 -29.20 21.75 -8.05
C ALA A 260 -28.41 22.15 -9.30
N HIS A 261 -28.46 23.43 -9.67
CA HIS A 261 -27.71 23.96 -10.80
C HIS A 261 -26.19 23.84 -10.60
N ALA A 262 -25.67 24.13 -9.41
CA ALA A 262 -24.25 23.91 -9.11
C ALA A 262 -23.83 22.44 -9.24
N ALA A 263 -24.70 21.50 -8.85
CA ALA A 263 -24.48 20.08 -9.05
C ALA A 263 -24.46 19.70 -10.54
N ASP A 264 -25.34 20.29 -11.37
CA ASP A 264 -25.32 20.10 -12.83
C ASP A 264 -24.01 20.61 -13.46
N VAL A 265 -23.50 21.76 -13.00
CA VAL A 265 -22.20 22.30 -13.47
C VAL A 265 -21.05 21.39 -13.08
N CYS A 266 -21.06 20.82 -11.89
CA CYS A 266 -20.06 19.84 -11.46
C CYS A 266 -20.11 18.56 -12.31
N ASP A 267 -21.31 18.12 -12.71
CA ASP A 267 -21.56 16.93 -13.53
C ASP A 267 -21.35 17.15 -15.05
N GLN A 268 -20.96 18.35 -15.49
CA GLN A 268 -20.62 18.60 -16.89
C GLN A 268 -19.48 17.67 -17.34
N ASN A 269 -19.66 17.05 -18.50
CA ASN A 269 -18.63 16.24 -19.13
C ASN A 269 -17.54 17.16 -19.70
N VAL A 270 -16.29 16.90 -19.34
CA VAL A 270 -15.11 17.60 -19.85
C VAL A 270 -14.14 16.62 -20.47
N THR A 271 -13.48 17.06 -21.54
CA THR A 271 -12.44 16.28 -22.20
C THR A 271 -11.12 16.41 -21.44
N ASN A 272 -10.38 15.30 -21.33
CA ASN A 272 -9.03 15.25 -20.79
C ASN A 272 -7.98 15.18 -21.91
N ARG A 273 -6.69 15.26 -21.57
CA ARG A 273 -5.60 15.30 -22.57
C ARG A 273 -5.53 14.08 -23.48
N THR A 274 -6.02 12.92 -23.02
CA THR A 274 -6.02 11.68 -23.81
C THR A 274 -7.27 11.55 -24.69
N GLY A 275 -8.14 12.56 -24.73
CA GLY A 275 -9.40 12.55 -25.47
C GLY A 275 -10.54 11.83 -24.74
N GLY A 276 -10.30 11.29 -23.56
CA GLY A 276 -11.31 10.73 -22.67
C GLY A 276 -12.22 11.80 -22.08
N THR A 277 -13.32 11.34 -21.46
CA THR A 277 -14.29 12.22 -20.78
C THR A 277 -14.27 11.96 -19.28
N GLU A 278 -14.28 13.03 -18.49
CA GLU A 278 -14.48 12.99 -17.04
C GLU A 278 -15.44 14.10 -16.59
N LYS A 279 -15.80 14.10 -15.30
CA LYS A 279 -16.70 15.11 -14.73
C LYS A 279 -15.93 16.33 -14.24
N ARG A 280 -16.50 17.51 -14.45
CA ARG A 280 -15.81 18.79 -14.28
C ARG A 280 -15.32 19.06 -12.86
N TYR A 281 -16.18 18.90 -11.86
CA TYR A 281 -15.85 19.22 -10.45
C TYR A 281 -16.24 18.08 -9.51
N HIS A 282 -15.45 17.00 -9.57
CA HIS A 282 -15.58 15.85 -8.69
C HIS A 282 -14.30 15.65 -7.88
N GLY A 283 -14.47 15.02 -6.72
CA GLY A 283 -13.38 14.84 -5.78
C GLY A 283 -13.75 14.01 -4.57
N GLY A 284 -12.89 14.10 -3.56
CA GLY A 284 -13.08 13.47 -2.27
C GLY A 284 -11.96 13.82 -1.31
N PHE A 285 -12.30 14.00 -0.05
CA PHE A 285 -11.35 14.23 1.03
C PHE A 285 -12.02 13.85 2.36
N TRP A 286 -11.25 13.93 3.44
CA TRP A 286 -11.75 13.70 4.77
C TRP A 286 -11.23 14.77 5.72
N PHE A 287 -11.97 14.97 6.79
CA PHE A 287 -11.62 15.90 7.86
C PHE A 287 -12.09 15.33 9.19
N ARG A 288 -11.71 15.97 10.29
CA ARG A 288 -12.06 15.59 11.65
C ARG A 288 -13.13 16.55 12.18
N ALA A 289 -13.95 16.08 13.12
CA ALA A 289 -15.02 16.88 13.73
C ALA A 289 -14.51 18.16 14.44
N ASN A 290 -13.23 18.20 14.82
CA ASN A 290 -12.58 19.35 15.43
C ASN A 290 -11.83 20.26 14.44
N ASN A 291 -11.85 19.96 13.13
CA ASN A 291 -11.35 20.91 12.13
C ASN A 291 -12.29 22.12 12.08
N ASP A 292 -11.73 23.28 11.70
CA ASP A 292 -12.53 24.49 11.49
C ASP A 292 -13.50 24.30 10.31
N PRO A 293 -14.83 24.37 10.53
CA PRO A 293 -15.81 24.28 9.45
C PRO A 293 -15.59 25.29 8.33
N VAL A 294 -15.05 26.48 8.63
CA VAL A 294 -14.79 27.49 7.61
C VAL A 294 -13.69 27.03 6.66
N GLU A 295 -12.63 26.42 7.19
CA GLU A 295 -11.53 25.87 6.40
C GLU A 295 -11.99 24.68 5.54
N VAL A 296 -12.74 23.76 6.14
CA VAL A 296 -13.32 22.59 5.42
C VAL A 296 -14.24 23.06 4.29
N GLY A 297 -15.10 24.05 4.57
CA GLY A 297 -15.94 24.69 3.57
C GLY A 297 -15.14 25.30 2.42
N ARG A 298 -14.06 26.05 2.77
CA ARG A 298 -13.18 26.70 1.79
C ARG A 298 -12.49 25.72 0.86
N ILE A 299 -12.09 24.53 1.33
CA ILE A 299 -11.50 23.49 0.47
C ILE A 299 -12.46 23.08 -0.65
N MET A 300 -13.74 22.85 -0.31
CA MET A 300 -14.77 22.48 -1.29
C MET A 300 -15.16 23.65 -2.20
N ASP A 301 -15.30 24.85 -1.63
CA ASP A 301 -15.61 26.07 -2.39
C ASP A 301 -14.51 26.36 -3.43
N GLU A 302 -13.26 26.22 -3.02
CA GLU A 302 -12.12 26.34 -3.93
C GLU A 302 -12.09 25.21 -4.96
N ALA A 303 -12.29 23.95 -4.57
CA ALA A 303 -12.24 22.83 -5.52
C ALA A 303 -13.29 22.96 -6.63
N ALA A 304 -14.55 23.28 -6.30
CA ALA A 304 -15.65 23.39 -7.26
C ALA A 304 -15.94 24.82 -7.75
N GLU A 305 -15.09 25.79 -7.43
CA GLU A 305 -15.26 27.20 -7.83
C GLU A 305 -16.60 27.81 -7.36
N LEU A 306 -17.09 27.38 -6.20
CA LEU A 306 -18.37 27.82 -5.64
C LEU A 306 -18.23 29.17 -4.95
N VAL A 307 -19.25 30.01 -5.11
CA VAL A 307 -19.39 31.25 -4.32
C VAL A 307 -20.73 31.21 -3.60
N VAL A 308 -20.68 30.88 -2.32
CA VAL A 308 -21.85 30.86 -1.44
C VAL A 308 -22.23 32.29 -1.06
N TYR A 309 -23.53 32.61 -1.12
CA TYR A 309 -24.03 33.95 -0.82
C TYR A 309 -25.42 33.90 -0.19
N GLU A 310 -25.75 34.94 0.57
CA GLU A 310 -27.10 35.15 1.08
C GLU A 310 -27.94 35.90 0.04
N ARG A 311 -29.13 35.36 -0.25
CA ARG A 311 -30.08 35.93 -1.20
C ARG A 311 -30.98 36.97 -0.53
N ALA A 312 -31.71 37.74 -1.34
CA ALA A 312 -32.65 38.75 -0.85
C ALA A 312 -33.80 38.18 0.01
N ASP A 313 -34.12 36.90 -0.14
CA ASP A 313 -35.14 36.18 0.63
C ASP A 313 -34.58 35.53 1.92
N GLY A 314 -33.32 35.82 2.27
CA GLY A 314 -32.64 35.27 3.46
C GLY A 314 -32.21 33.82 3.31
N LYS A 315 -32.40 33.20 2.12
CA LYS A 315 -31.91 31.86 1.83
C LYS A 315 -30.46 31.89 1.37
N ILE A 316 -29.76 30.79 1.57
CA ILE A 316 -28.38 30.60 1.14
C ILE A 316 -28.37 30.00 -0.27
N GLY A 317 -27.89 30.78 -1.23
CA GLY A 317 -27.65 30.37 -2.61
C GLY A 317 -26.17 30.10 -2.87
N VAL A 318 -25.88 29.58 -4.05
CA VAL A 318 -24.53 29.31 -4.52
C VAL A 318 -24.40 29.67 -6.00
N HIS A 319 -23.37 30.42 -6.35
CA HIS A 319 -22.95 30.53 -7.76
C HIS A 319 -22.05 29.35 -8.09
N ALA A 320 -22.43 28.62 -9.13
CA ALA A 320 -21.63 27.51 -9.64
C ALA A 320 -20.30 27.99 -10.25
N GLY A 321 -19.37 27.06 -10.40
CA GLY A 321 -18.05 27.28 -11.01
C GLY A 321 -18.08 27.48 -12.52
N GLU A 322 -18.96 28.33 -13.04
CA GLU A 322 -19.08 28.61 -14.47
C GLU A 322 -19.22 30.10 -14.79
N TYR A 323 -19.09 30.41 -16.09
CA TYR A 323 -19.35 31.75 -16.58
C TYR A 323 -20.84 31.95 -16.76
N VAL A 324 -21.39 32.95 -16.07
CA VAL A 324 -22.75 33.44 -16.30
C VAL A 324 -22.66 34.83 -16.89
N ALA A 325 -23.33 35.04 -18.03
CA ALA A 325 -23.38 36.35 -18.67
C ALA A 325 -23.98 37.38 -17.68
N PRO A 326 -23.31 38.50 -17.42
CA PRO A 326 -23.83 39.50 -16.49
C PRO A 326 -25.16 40.09 -16.97
N ASP A 327 -26.12 40.20 -16.07
CA ASP A 327 -27.41 40.86 -16.27
C ASP A 327 -27.42 42.32 -15.79
N ILE A 328 -26.45 42.71 -14.95
CA ILE A 328 -26.31 44.08 -14.44
C ILE A 328 -25.23 44.84 -15.20
N ARG A 329 -25.59 46.04 -15.68
CA ARG A 329 -24.68 46.96 -16.38
C ARG A 329 -24.48 48.27 -15.63
N ILE A 330 -23.23 48.54 -15.24
CA ILE A 330 -22.79 49.79 -14.64
C ILE A 330 -22.24 50.70 -15.75
N THR A 331 -22.66 51.96 -15.75
CA THR A 331 -22.23 53.00 -16.69
C THR A 331 -21.72 54.23 -15.96
N ALA A 332 -21.26 55.24 -16.69
CA ALA A 332 -20.85 56.50 -16.06
C ALA A 332 -22.00 57.24 -15.34
N ALA A 333 -23.27 56.98 -15.70
CA ALA A 333 -24.42 57.65 -15.09
C ALA A 333 -24.74 57.16 -13.68
N ASN A 334 -24.40 55.92 -13.34
CA ASN A 334 -24.74 55.27 -12.08
C ASN A 334 -23.50 54.85 -11.26
N ALA A 335 -22.30 55.33 -11.66
CA ALA A 335 -21.05 55.11 -10.95
C ALA A 335 -20.54 56.41 -10.31
N TYR A 336 -20.38 56.42 -8.99
CA TYR A 336 -19.75 57.53 -8.27
C TYR A 336 -18.23 57.53 -8.45
N SER A 337 -17.61 56.36 -8.40
CA SER A 337 -16.17 56.24 -8.64
C SER A 337 -15.79 54.89 -9.20
N ILE A 338 -14.84 54.89 -10.14
CA ILE A 338 -14.22 53.69 -10.69
C ILE A 338 -12.71 53.87 -10.67
N ARG A 339 -12.02 53.02 -9.90
CA ARG A 339 -10.57 52.96 -9.84
C ARG A 339 -10.12 51.69 -10.55
N VAL A 340 -9.31 51.85 -11.58
CA VAL A 340 -8.68 50.73 -12.30
C VAL A 340 -7.21 50.76 -11.97
N ASP A 341 -6.68 49.65 -11.45
CA ASP A 341 -5.24 49.49 -11.32
C ASP A 341 -4.67 49.26 -12.72
N LYS A 342 -3.99 50.27 -13.27
CA LYS A 342 -3.44 50.21 -14.63
C LYS A 342 -2.11 49.45 -14.68
N ASN A 343 -1.42 49.32 -13.54
CA ASN A 343 -0.04 48.84 -13.50
C ASN A 343 0.00 47.37 -13.09
N LYS A 344 0.45 46.50 -13.99
CA LYS A 344 0.83 45.12 -13.65
C LYS A 344 2.18 45.15 -12.90
N ARG A 345 2.14 45.38 -11.58
CA ARG A 345 3.34 45.28 -10.75
C ARG A 345 3.88 43.85 -10.81
N ARG A 346 5.17 43.67 -11.12
CA ARG A 346 5.82 42.34 -11.18
C ARG A 346 5.61 41.55 -9.88
N ALA A 347 5.64 42.22 -8.73
CA ALA A 347 5.38 41.61 -7.42
C ALA A 347 3.97 41.01 -7.26
N ASN A 348 2.99 41.41 -8.07
CA ASN A 348 1.60 40.98 -7.95
C ASN A 348 1.17 39.97 -9.02
N THR A 349 1.98 39.76 -10.06
CA THR A 349 1.67 38.91 -11.22
C THR A 349 2.56 37.67 -11.21
N VAL A 350 2.07 36.58 -11.79
CA VAL A 350 2.78 35.29 -11.84
C VAL A 350 3.12 34.91 -13.28
N LEU A 351 4.24 34.21 -13.45
CA LEU A 351 4.65 33.59 -14.72
C LEU A 351 4.10 32.18 -14.87
N ALA A 352 3.90 31.49 -13.75
CA ALA A 352 3.30 30.16 -13.74
C ALA A 352 2.58 29.86 -12.44
N VAL A 353 1.72 28.84 -12.48
CA VAL A 353 1.13 28.20 -11.31
C VAL A 353 1.59 26.76 -11.28
N ARG A 354 2.00 26.27 -10.12
CA ARG A 354 2.27 24.86 -9.83
C ARG A 354 1.03 24.28 -9.16
N GLY A 355 0.64 23.07 -9.52
CA GLY A 355 -0.51 22.39 -8.91
C GLY A 355 -0.12 21.14 -8.17
N ARG A 356 -0.88 20.78 -7.14
CA ARG A 356 -0.86 19.46 -6.50
C ARG A 356 -2.25 18.86 -6.49
N TRP A 357 -2.32 17.54 -6.62
CA TRP A 357 -3.57 16.80 -6.64
C TRP A 357 -3.36 15.40 -6.07
N VAL A 358 -4.45 14.76 -5.63
CA VAL A 358 -4.42 13.41 -5.06
C VAL A 358 -4.64 12.40 -6.19
N ASN A 359 -3.68 11.53 -6.49
CA ASN A 359 -3.78 10.57 -7.59
C ASN A 359 -4.43 9.25 -7.16
N PRO A 360 -5.68 8.94 -7.55
CA PRO A 360 -6.33 7.69 -7.15
C PRO A 360 -5.68 6.44 -7.78
N ALA A 361 -5.00 6.59 -8.93
CA ALA A 361 -4.31 5.49 -9.59
C ALA A 361 -3.02 5.10 -8.83
N ASN A 362 -2.36 6.07 -8.19
CA ASN A 362 -1.21 5.85 -7.32
C ASN A 362 -1.62 5.83 -5.84
N ASP A 363 -2.63 5.03 -5.51
CA ASP A 363 -3.08 4.78 -4.14
C ASP A 363 -3.40 6.03 -3.32
N TYR A 364 -3.94 7.07 -3.97
CA TYR A 364 -4.33 8.36 -3.36
C TYR A 364 -3.14 9.13 -2.75
N ASN A 365 -1.95 8.97 -3.32
CA ASN A 365 -0.81 9.83 -2.98
C ASN A 365 -0.96 11.21 -3.63
N THR A 366 -0.46 12.24 -2.95
CA THR A 366 -0.41 13.60 -3.51
C THR A 366 0.78 13.72 -4.46
N GLU A 367 0.51 14.22 -5.67
CA GLU A 367 1.50 14.39 -6.73
C GLU A 367 1.45 15.81 -7.29
N ASP A 368 2.57 16.24 -7.87
CA ASP A 368 2.64 17.50 -8.60
C ASP A 368 1.95 17.33 -9.98
N ALA A 369 1.10 18.28 -10.33
CA ALA A 369 0.52 18.40 -11.66
C ALA A 369 1.50 19.11 -12.60
N ALA A 370 1.27 19.01 -13.93
CA ALA A 370 2.01 19.81 -14.89
C ALA A 370 1.94 21.31 -14.54
N ILE A 371 3.00 22.06 -14.81
CA ILE A 371 3.04 23.50 -14.52
C ILE A 371 2.18 24.24 -15.55
N PHE A 372 1.25 25.07 -15.09
CA PHE A 372 0.50 25.95 -15.97
C PHE A 372 1.24 27.29 -16.16
N GLY A 373 1.66 27.57 -17.38
CA GLY A 373 2.49 28.73 -17.73
C GLY A 373 3.98 28.35 -17.85
N ASP A 374 4.83 29.36 -18.03
CA ASP A 374 6.26 29.14 -18.25
C ASP A 374 7.07 30.02 -17.28
N PRO A 375 7.54 29.46 -16.15
CA PRO A 375 8.36 30.19 -15.20
C PRO A 375 9.82 30.31 -15.63
N TYR A 376 10.24 29.60 -16.70
CA TYR A 376 11.64 29.50 -17.15
C TYR A 376 11.89 30.14 -18.52
N GLY A 377 10.85 30.64 -19.19
CA GLY A 377 10.92 31.23 -20.53
C GLY A 377 11.75 32.51 -20.66
N ILE A 378 12.21 33.10 -19.55
CA ILE A 378 13.10 34.27 -19.54
C ILE A 378 14.41 33.85 -18.86
N VAL A 379 15.49 33.80 -19.64
CA VAL A 379 16.79 33.21 -19.28
C VAL A 379 17.50 33.87 -18.08
N ASP A 380 17.06 35.05 -17.63
CA ASP A 380 17.62 35.77 -16.47
C ASP A 380 16.54 36.35 -15.53
N ASP A 381 15.32 35.79 -15.51
CA ASP A 381 14.30 36.24 -14.55
C ASP A 381 14.50 35.61 -13.17
N SER A 382 15.23 36.31 -12.30
CA SER A 382 15.48 35.89 -10.92
C SER A 382 14.30 36.12 -9.96
N THR A 383 13.11 36.49 -10.45
CA THR A 383 12.01 36.95 -9.58
C THR A 383 11.10 35.85 -9.04
N GLU A 384 11.35 34.57 -9.38
CA GLU A 384 10.64 33.37 -8.87
C GLU A 384 9.11 33.52 -8.79
N ARG A 385 8.50 34.18 -9.79
CA ARG A 385 7.08 34.58 -9.78
C ARG A 385 6.13 33.42 -10.06
N THR A 386 6.05 32.48 -9.13
CA THR A 386 5.12 31.35 -9.19
C THR A 386 4.16 31.35 -8.01
N LYS A 387 3.02 30.68 -8.19
CA LYS A 387 2.08 30.35 -7.10
C LYS A 387 1.85 28.86 -7.08
N THR A 388 1.58 28.33 -5.89
CA THR A 388 1.15 26.93 -5.73
C THR A 388 -0.34 26.89 -5.48
N PHE A 389 -1.04 26.07 -6.27
CA PHE A 389 -2.41 25.67 -6.03
C PHE A 389 -2.39 24.26 -5.45
N ASP A 390 -2.87 24.10 -4.21
CA ASP A 390 -2.91 22.83 -3.52
C ASP A 390 -4.29 22.65 -2.89
N ASN A 391 -4.96 21.56 -3.23
CA ASN A 391 -6.30 21.26 -2.74
C ASN A 391 -6.49 19.75 -2.60
N GLN A 392 -6.69 19.32 -1.36
CA GLN A 392 -6.80 17.92 -0.97
C GLN A 392 -8.05 17.20 -1.52
N ALA A 393 -9.09 17.95 -1.93
CA ALA A 393 -10.31 17.36 -2.48
C ALA A 393 -10.18 16.99 -3.96
N ILE A 394 -9.18 17.52 -4.68
CA ILE A 394 -9.04 17.33 -6.12
C ILE A 394 -8.31 16.02 -6.41
N GLN A 395 -9.00 15.13 -7.14
CA GLN A 395 -8.54 13.78 -7.42
C GLN A 395 -8.33 13.49 -8.92
N SER A 396 -8.22 14.53 -9.73
CA SER A 396 -7.93 14.42 -11.17
C SER A 396 -6.94 15.50 -11.59
N HIS A 397 -6.00 15.12 -12.46
CA HIS A 397 -5.04 16.02 -13.06
C HIS A 397 -5.74 17.12 -13.90
N ASN A 398 -6.69 16.77 -14.77
CA ASN A 398 -7.44 17.74 -15.59
C ASN A 398 -8.17 18.76 -14.72
N HIS A 399 -8.80 18.30 -13.64
CA HIS A 399 -9.49 19.16 -12.68
C HIS A 399 -8.48 20.13 -12.04
N CYS A 400 -7.31 19.65 -11.58
CA CYS A 400 -6.25 20.50 -11.07
C CYS A 400 -5.76 21.52 -12.11
N GLN A 401 -5.61 21.15 -13.38
CA GLN A 401 -5.15 22.05 -14.44
C GLN A 401 -6.13 23.19 -14.73
N ARG A 402 -7.43 22.89 -14.77
CA ARG A 402 -8.48 23.92 -14.89
C ARG A 402 -8.37 24.94 -13.76
N LYS A 403 -8.09 24.47 -12.55
CA LYS A 403 -7.90 25.29 -11.35
C LYS A 403 -6.61 26.10 -11.38
N GLN A 404 -5.52 25.54 -11.88
CA GLN A 404 -4.27 26.28 -12.11
C GLN A 404 -4.47 27.41 -13.13
N LYS A 405 -5.17 27.14 -14.25
CA LYS A 405 -5.51 28.15 -15.26
C LYS A 405 -6.30 29.32 -14.66
N LEU A 406 -7.36 29.02 -13.90
CA LEU A 406 -8.16 30.05 -13.22
C LEU A 406 -7.31 30.86 -12.24
N THR A 407 -6.47 30.20 -11.45
CA THR A 407 -5.54 30.85 -10.52
C THR A 407 -4.56 31.76 -11.25
N PHE A 408 -4.01 31.31 -12.38
CA PHE A 408 -3.11 32.08 -13.23
C PHE A 408 -3.80 33.33 -13.80
N ILE A 409 -4.99 33.17 -14.39
CA ILE A 409 -5.75 34.28 -14.96
C ILE A 409 -6.07 35.31 -13.86
N ARG A 410 -6.58 34.87 -12.70
CA ARG A 410 -6.96 35.78 -11.60
C ARG A 410 -5.77 36.51 -11.00
N ALA A 411 -4.62 35.83 -10.85
CA ALA A 411 -3.40 36.46 -10.37
C ALA A 411 -2.88 37.55 -11.33
N ASN A 412 -3.11 37.37 -12.64
CA ASN A 412 -2.65 38.29 -13.69
C ASN A 412 -3.70 39.29 -14.17
N ALA A 413 -4.93 39.20 -13.66
CA ALA A 413 -6.07 40.03 -14.06
C ALA A 413 -5.96 41.46 -13.51
N ARG A 414 -6.53 42.39 -14.27
CA ARG A 414 -6.57 43.82 -13.90
C ARG A 414 -7.59 44.04 -12.80
N LYS A 415 -7.18 44.63 -11.67
CA LYS A 415 -8.06 44.92 -10.53
C LYS A 415 -8.85 46.21 -10.74
N VAL A 416 -10.11 46.21 -10.30
CA VAL A 416 -11.02 47.35 -10.37
C VAL A 416 -11.75 47.50 -9.04
N ALA A 417 -11.85 48.72 -8.53
CA ALA A 417 -12.71 49.08 -7.39
C ALA A 417 -13.80 50.04 -7.86
N ILE A 418 -15.04 49.77 -7.48
CA ILE A 418 -16.23 50.45 -7.98
C ILE A 418 -17.08 50.90 -6.80
N VAL A 419 -17.55 52.15 -6.87
CA VAL A 419 -18.61 52.69 -6.02
C VAL A 419 -19.74 53.13 -6.94
N ALA A 420 -20.90 52.51 -6.80
CA ALA A 420 -22.08 52.71 -7.63
C ALA A 420 -23.27 53.19 -6.81
N ASP A 421 -24.26 53.75 -7.50
CA ASP A 421 -25.52 54.20 -6.92
C ASP A 421 -26.42 53.01 -6.58
N TYR A 422 -26.77 52.88 -5.30
CA TYR A 422 -27.63 51.80 -4.82
C TYR A 422 -29.10 51.98 -5.28
N THR A 423 -29.54 53.21 -5.52
CA THR A 423 -30.92 53.51 -5.96
C THR A 423 -31.15 53.27 -7.45
N ALA A 424 -30.08 53.22 -8.24
CA ALA A 424 -30.17 53.00 -9.66
C ALA A 424 -30.80 51.63 -9.98
N GLU A 425 -31.58 51.59 -11.06
CA GLU A 425 -32.32 50.40 -11.46
C GLU A 425 -31.38 49.18 -11.60
N ASN A 426 -31.80 48.06 -11.03
CA ASN A 426 -31.08 46.77 -11.01
C ASN A 426 -29.75 46.74 -10.24
N LEU A 427 -29.16 47.87 -9.83
CA LEU A 427 -27.87 47.90 -9.13
C LEU A 427 -27.96 47.38 -7.68
N ARG A 428 -29.13 47.49 -7.03
CA ARG A 428 -29.39 46.87 -5.71
C ARG A 428 -29.18 45.35 -5.69
N ASN A 429 -29.21 44.70 -6.85
CA ASN A 429 -29.06 43.24 -6.98
C ASN A 429 -27.59 42.79 -7.13
N ILE A 430 -26.64 43.72 -7.21
CA ILE A 430 -25.20 43.41 -7.33
C ILE A 430 -24.68 42.43 -6.24
N PRO A 431 -25.10 42.52 -4.95
CA PRO A 431 -24.65 41.58 -3.92
C PRO A 431 -24.97 40.11 -4.24
N TYR A 432 -25.95 39.87 -5.11
CA TYR A 432 -26.43 38.55 -5.51
C TYR A 432 -25.86 38.08 -6.85
N ARG A 433 -24.84 38.75 -7.39
CA ARG A 433 -24.22 38.42 -8.68
C ARG A 433 -22.72 38.18 -8.51
N ARG A 434 -22.21 37.18 -9.24
CA ARG A 434 -20.76 36.94 -9.35
C ARG A 434 -20.10 37.85 -10.39
N PHE A 435 -20.81 38.15 -11.48
CA PHE A 435 -20.31 38.94 -12.60
C PHE A 435 -21.18 40.16 -12.87
N VAL A 436 -20.55 41.29 -13.22
CA VAL A 436 -21.22 42.53 -13.64
C VAL A 436 -20.54 43.09 -14.89
N THR A 437 -21.30 43.75 -15.76
CA THR A 437 -20.75 44.47 -16.91
C THR A 437 -20.49 45.93 -16.55
N VAL A 438 -19.31 46.44 -16.88
CA VAL A 438 -18.93 47.85 -16.67
C VAL A 438 -18.59 48.51 -18.00
N HIS A 439 -19.34 49.55 -18.34
CA HIS A 439 -19.07 50.41 -19.49
C HIS A 439 -18.62 51.79 -19.02
N TYR A 440 -17.30 51.97 -18.92
CA TYR A 440 -16.64 53.22 -18.56
C TYR A 440 -15.40 53.46 -19.45
N PRO A 441 -15.58 53.88 -20.72
CA PRO A 441 -14.49 53.97 -21.71
C PRO A 441 -13.33 54.86 -21.27
N ARG A 442 -13.58 55.94 -20.51
CA ARG A 442 -12.55 56.85 -19.98
C ARG A 442 -11.50 56.16 -19.09
N ARG A 443 -11.78 54.94 -18.58
CA ARG A 443 -10.86 54.12 -17.78
C ARG A 443 -10.44 52.83 -18.49
N GLY A 444 -10.71 52.71 -19.79
CA GLY A 444 -10.38 51.51 -20.57
C GLY A 444 -11.24 50.30 -20.22
N LEU A 445 -12.48 50.53 -19.78
CA LEU A 445 -13.50 49.52 -19.52
C LEU A 445 -14.61 49.68 -20.55
N VAL A 446 -14.56 48.94 -21.66
CA VAL A 446 -15.58 48.99 -22.72
C VAL A 446 -16.37 47.69 -22.66
N ASN A 447 -17.57 47.72 -22.06
CA ASN A 447 -18.37 46.53 -21.77
C ASN A 447 -17.54 45.42 -21.09
N ALA A 448 -16.64 45.82 -20.19
CA ALA A 448 -15.75 44.90 -19.52
C ALA A 448 -16.53 44.07 -18.51
N VAL A 449 -16.31 42.76 -18.49
CA VAL A 449 -16.88 41.87 -17.48
C VAL A 449 -15.99 41.90 -16.24
N ILE A 450 -16.59 42.14 -15.09
CA ILE A 450 -15.92 42.15 -13.79
C ILE A 450 -16.42 40.97 -12.99
N GLU A 451 -15.51 40.07 -12.60
CA GLU A 451 -15.76 39.10 -11.53
C GLU A 451 -15.60 39.83 -10.20
N ILE A 452 -16.63 39.79 -9.35
CA ILE A 452 -16.61 40.38 -8.02
C ILE A 452 -15.79 39.48 -7.11
N THR A 453 -14.74 40.03 -6.48
CA THR A 453 -13.81 39.27 -5.63
C THR A 453 -13.81 39.71 -4.18
N SER A 454 -14.45 40.84 -3.86
CA SER A 454 -14.65 41.29 -2.48
C SER A 454 -16.11 41.12 -2.06
N SER A 455 -16.36 41.12 -0.76
CA SER A 455 -17.71 41.37 -0.26
C SER A 455 -18.23 42.70 -0.78
N VAL A 456 -19.51 42.75 -1.10
CA VAL A 456 -20.19 43.96 -1.55
C VAL A 456 -20.69 44.71 -0.31
N THR A 457 -20.27 45.95 -0.13
CA THR A 457 -20.69 46.79 1.00
C THR A 457 -21.79 47.74 0.57
N ILE A 458 -22.86 47.81 1.35
CA ILE A 458 -24.00 48.71 1.14
C ILE A 458 -23.97 49.78 2.24
N ASP A 459 -23.87 51.04 1.83
CA ASP A 459 -24.01 52.20 2.69
C ASP A 459 -25.39 52.83 2.47
N LEU A 460 -26.33 52.52 3.36
CA LEU A 460 -27.71 53.02 3.29
C LEU A 460 -27.82 54.51 3.64
N ARG A 461 -26.83 55.10 4.31
CA ARG A 461 -26.85 56.53 4.64
C ARG A 461 -26.55 57.37 3.41
N ASN A 462 -25.58 56.94 2.61
CA ASN A 462 -25.19 57.63 1.38
C ASN A 462 -25.81 57.01 0.11
N MET A 463 -26.61 55.95 0.26
CA MET A 463 -27.20 55.17 -0.83
C MET A 463 -26.15 54.69 -1.85
N ARG A 464 -25.06 54.11 -1.35
CA ARG A 464 -23.91 53.66 -2.15
C ARG A 464 -23.67 52.18 -2.02
N LEU A 465 -23.22 51.58 -3.11
CA LEU A 465 -22.75 50.20 -3.16
C LEU A 465 -21.29 50.17 -3.58
N SER A 466 -20.44 49.49 -2.81
CA SER A 466 -18.99 49.45 -3.03
C SER A 466 -18.47 48.02 -3.11
N PHE A 467 -17.64 47.73 -4.11
CA PHE A 467 -16.99 46.43 -4.26
C PHE A 467 -15.70 46.53 -5.08
N SER A 468 -14.89 45.48 -5.01
CA SER A 468 -13.71 45.29 -5.84
C SER A 468 -13.81 43.98 -6.60
N GLY A 469 -13.18 43.95 -7.76
CA GLY A 469 -13.19 42.80 -8.65
C GLY A 469 -12.02 42.82 -9.61
N ILE A 470 -12.05 41.87 -10.53
CA ILE A 470 -11.04 41.71 -11.57
C ILE A 470 -11.70 41.66 -12.95
N VAL A 471 -11.02 42.21 -13.94
CA VAL A 471 -11.47 42.12 -15.34
C VAL A 471 -11.21 40.71 -15.85
N VAL A 472 -12.27 40.04 -16.32
CA VAL A 472 -12.21 38.69 -16.89
C VAL A 472 -12.85 38.65 -18.27
N SER A 473 -12.57 37.58 -19.02
CA SER A 473 -13.22 37.27 -20.30
C SER A 473 -14.44 36.38 -20.08
N SER A 474 -15.38 36.36 -21.04
CA SER A 474 -16.45 35.35 -21.09
C SER A 474 -15.91 33.92 -21.24
N SER A 475 -14.69 33.79 -21.76
CA SER A 475 -13.97 32.52 -21.90
C SER A 475 -13.19 32.10 -20.65
N LEU A 476 -13.43 32.72 -19.48
CA LEU A 476 -12.67 32.47 -18.24
C LEU A 476 -12.54 30.97 -17.90
N TYR A 477 -13.62 30.21 -18.11
CA TYR A 477 -13.70 28.78 -17.82
C TYR A 477 -13.48 27.87 -19.02
N ALA A 478 -13.23 28.42 -20.22
CA ALA A 478 -12.86 27.61 -21.38
C ALA A 478 -11.51 26.95 -21.11
N PHE A 479 -11.36 25.68 -21.47
CA PHE A 479 -10.13 24.91 -21.26
C PHE A 479 -9.95 23.89 -22.37
N ASP A 480 -8.85 24.01 -23.11
CA ASP A 480 -8.47 23.07 -24.16
C ASP A 480 -7.47 22.06 -23.61
N ALA A 481 -7.95 20.86 -23.27
CA ALA A 481 -7.14 19.85 -22.63
C ALA A 481 -5.98 19.34 -23.49
N ALA A 482 -6.09 19.40 -24.83
CA ALA A 482 -5.03 18.93 -25.72
C ALA A 482 -3.78 19.80 -25.63
N THR A 483 -3.94 21.11 -25.40
CA THR A 483 -2.83 22.07 -25.35
C THR A 483 -2.52 22.58 -23.95
N GLU A 484 -3.52 22.66 -23.06
CA GLU A 484 -3.39 23.35 -21.77
C GLU A 484 -3.21 22.42 -20.57
N GLU A 485 -3.56 21.14 -20.67
CA GLU A 485 -3.47 20.23 -19.52
C GLU A 485 -2.03 19.86 -19.16
N GLY A 486 -1.15 19.74 -20.16
CA GLY A 486 0.22 19.26 -19.93
C GLY A 486 0.27 17.81 -19.42
N GLU A 487 1.48 17.27 -19.29
CA GLU A 487 1.71 15.89 -18.86
C GLU A 487 2.18 15.88 -17.40
N PRO A 488 1.53 15.12 -16.50
CA PRO A 488 2.02 14.98 -15.13
C PRO A 488 3.34 14.20 -15.12
N GLY A 489 4.12 14.33 -14.04
CA GLY A 489 5.35 13.56 -13.89
C GLY A 489 5.10 12.06 -13.80
N GLU A 490 6.07 11.27 -14.26
CA GLU A 490 6.05 9.80 -14.14
C GLU A 490 6.12 9.35 -12.68
N VAL A 491 5.36 8.31 -12.36
CA VAL A 491 5.31 7.74 -11.00
C VAL A 491 6.25 6.55 -10.92
N ALA A 492 7.27 6.65 -10.06
CA ALA A 492 8.09 5.50 -9.70
C ALA A 492 7.31 4.60 -8.72
N LEU A 493 6.89 3.43 -9.19
CA LEU A 493 6.29 2.42 -8.31
C LEU A 493 7.40 1.72 -7.50
N PRO A 494 7.22 1.54 -6.17
CA PRO A 494 8.18 0.78 -5.38
C PRO A 494 8.25 -0.66 -5.87
N ALA A 495 9.46 -1.17 -6.08
CA ALA A 495 9.66 -2.56 -6.47
C ALA A 495 9.12 -3.49 -5.38
N PRO A 496 8.40 -4.57 -5.74
CA PRO A 496 7.97 -5.55 -4.76
C PRO A 496 9.20 -6.22 -4.14
N SER A 497 9.15 -6.46 -2.82
CA SER A 497 10.14 -7.34 -2.19
C SER A 497 9.99 -8.74 -2.80
N THR A 498 11.09 -9.28 -3.33
CA THR A 498 11.16 -10.62 -3.90
C THR A 498 11.45 -11.71 -2.86
N GLY A 499 11.52 -11.35 -1.57
CA GLY A 499 11.91 -12.26 -0.51
C GLY A 499 13.37 -12.71 -0.62
N VAL A 500 13.70 -13.79 0.10
CA VAL A 500 15.03 -14.42 0.04
C VAL A 500 15.14 -15.23 -1.26
N PRO A 501 16.20 -15.02 -2.07
CA PRO A 501 16.35 -15.72 -3.35
C PRO A 501 16.60 -17.22 -3.15
N VAL A 502 16.07 -18.04 -4.07
CA VAL A 502 16.36 -19.48 -4.11
C VAL A 502 17.82 -19.68 -4.54
N PRO A 503 18.62 -20.53 -3.85
CA PRO A 503 20.00 -20.79 -4.23
C PRO A 503 20.12 -21.26 -5.68
N GLN A 504 21.06 -20.67 -6.42
CA GLN A 504 21.33 -21.03 -7.82
C GLN A 504 22.54 -21.97 -7.90
N ASN A 505 22.56 -22.79 -8.96
CA ASN A 505 23.63 -23.77 -9.23
C ASN A 505 23.97 -24.67 -8.02
N PHE A 506 22.96 -25.02 -7.23
CA PHE A 506 23.15 -25.95 -6.13
C PHE A 506 23.64 -27.31 -6.64
N ALA A 507 24.84 -27.69 -6.24
CA ALA A 507 25.45 -28.97 -6.49
C ALA A 507 25.70 -29.69 -5.16
N ALA A 508 25.55 -31.00 -5.15
CA ALA A 508 25.84 -31.83 -3.99
C ALA A 508 26.70 -33.02 -4.42
N SER A 509 27.76 -33.30 -3.66
CA SER A 509 28.69 -34.40 -3.94
C SER A 509 29.01 -35.16 -2.66
N VAL A 510 29.23 -36.47 -2.78
CA VAL A 510 29.70 -37.29 -1.66
C VAL A 510 31.21 -37.15 -1.56
N GLN A 511 31.68 -36.80 -0.37
CA GLN A 511 33.09 -36.73 -0.02
C GLN A 511 33.38 -37.63 1.18
N THR A 512 34.65 -37.94 1.39
CA THR A 512 35.11 -38.85 2.43
C THR A 512 36.16 -38.19 3.30
N GLU A 513 36.13 -38.49 4.59
CA GLU A 513 37.14 -38.06 5.55
C GLU A 513 37.62 -39.26 6.37
N VAL A 514 38.91 -39.28 6.74
CA VAL A 514 39.46 -40.31 7.63
C VAL A 514 39.11 -39.95 9.06
N VAL A 515 38.40 -40.84 9.75
CA VAL A 515 38.03 -40.71 11.16
C VAL A 515 38.99 -41.48 12.07
N SER A 516 38.85 -41.25 13.38
CA SER A 516 39.59 -41.96 14.43
C SER A 516 39.65 -43.48 14.18
N GLY A 517 40.86 -44.04 14.18
CA GLY A 517 41.10 -45.47 13.94
C GLY A 517 41.36 -45.86 12.47
N GLY A 518 41.47 -44.88 11.56
CA GLY A 518 41.84 -45.12 10.15
C GLY A 518 40.68 -45.54 9.25
N ALA A 519 39.46 -45.60 9.78
CA ALA A 519 38.25 -45.80 8.98
C ALA A 519 37.91 -44.52 8.19
N THR A 520 37.30 -44.66 7.03
CA THR A 520 36.76 -43.54 6.25
C THR A 520 35.25 -43.41 6.51
N ALA A 521 34.74 -42.19 6.51
CA ALA A 521 33.31 -41.90 6.62
C ALA A 521 32.86 -40.99 5.48
N ALA A 522 31.67 -41.24 4.95
CA ALA A 522 31.06 -40.43 3.90
C ALA A 522 30.24 -39.27 4.47
N PHE A 523 30.30 -38.12 3.82
CA PHE A 523 29.39 -36.98 4.04
C PHE A 523 29.04 -36.34 2.69
N ILE A 524 28.00 -35.51 2.66
CA ILE A 524 27.64 -34.74 1.46
C ILE A 524 28.14 -33.30 1.63
N LEU A 525 28.91 -32.81 0.67
CA LEU A 525 29.25 -31.40 0.52
C LEU A 525 28.29 -30.78 -0.50
N GLY A 526 27.47 -29.84 -0.05
CA GLY A 526 26.68 -28.97 -0.89
C GLY A 526 27.44 -27.68 -1.22
N THR A 527 27.39 -27.24 -2.47
CA THR A 527 27.94 -25.97 -2.94
C THR A 527 26.92 -25.21 -3.78
N TRP A 528 26.99 -23.89 -3.80
CA TRP A 528 26.08 -23.01 -4.56
C TRP A 528 26.78 -21.70 -4.93
N ASP A 529 26.15 -20.90 -5.78
CA ASP A 529 26.67 -19.57 -6.11
C ASP A 529 26.52 -18.61 -4.93
N PHE A 530 27.59 -17.89 -4.59
CA PHE A 530 27.54 -16.82 -3.60
C PHE A 530 26.56 -15.73 -4.03
N VAL A 531 25.74 -15.26 -3.09
CA VAL A 531 24.75 -14.19 -3.32
C VAL A 531 25.04 -12.98 -2.43
N ASP A 532 25.11 -13.17 -1.11
CA ASP A 532 25.25 -12.09 -0.13
C ASP A 532 25.82 -12.65 1.19
N ASP A 533 26.52 -11.82 1.97
CA ASP A 533 27.18 -12.20 3.22
C ASP A 533 26.20 -12.35 4.40
N THR A 534 24.98 -11.82 4.28
CA THR A 534 23.94 -11.93 5.32
C THR A 534 23.07 -13.19 5.21
N LEU A 535 23.28 -14.01 4.16
CA LEU A 535 22.49 -15.21 3.91
C LEU A 535 23.12 -16.44 4.57
N LEU A 536 22.23 -17.27 5.12
CA LEU A 536 22.56 -18.56 5.72
C LEU A 536 21.80 -19.67 4.98
N TYR A 537 22.45 -20.78 4.68
CA TYR A 537 21.87 -21.82 3.83
C TYR A 537 21.58 -23.09 4.63
N GLU A 538 20.40 -23.65 4.45
CA GLU A 538 19.98 -24.91 5.07
C GLU A 538 20.04 -26.03 4.05
N LEU A 539 20.92 -27.00 4.29
CA LEU A 539 21.00 -28.24 3.52
C LEU A 539 20.20 -29.33 4.24
N GLU A 540 19.09 -29.74 3.64
CA GLU A 540 18.26 -30.84 4.10
C GLU A 540 18.68 -32.13 3.40
N TYR A 541 18.80 -33.22 4.15
CA TYR A 541 19.16 -34.54 3.65
C TYR A 541 18.35 -35.63 4.37
N GLU A 542 17.91 -36.63 3.61
CA GLU A 542 17.11 -37.73 4.13
C GLU A 542 17.43 -39.05 3.42
N ARG A 543 17.57 -40.12 4.18
CA ARG A 543 17.77 -41.48 3.65
C ARG A 543 16.49 -41.95 2.96
N THR A 544 16.60 -42.51 1.75
CA THR A 544 15.44 -42.92 0.94
C THR A 544 14.72 -44.16 1.47
N SER A 545 15.39 -44.96 2.30
CA SER A 545 14.84 -46.18 2.92
C SER A 545 15.18 -46.25 4.41
N GLY A 546 14.17 -46.56 5.24
CA GLY A 546 14.38 -46.77 6.68
C GLY A 546 14.81 -45.54 7.48
N GLY A 547 14.63 -44.33 6.94
CA GLY A 547 14.94 -43.07 7.63
C GLY A 547 13.95 -42.74 8.74
N THR A 548 14.38 -41.92 9.71
CA THR A 548 13.56 -41.35 10.80
C THR A 548 12.97 -39.97 10.46
N GLY A 549 13.13 -39.53 9.21
CA GLY A 549 12.75 -38.21 8.71
C GLY A 549 13.95 -37.36 8.26
N PRO A 550 13.70 -36.20 7.63
CA PRO A 550 14.74 -35.31 7.12
C PRO A 550 15.60 -34.72 8.24
N GLN A 551 16.90 -34.60 7.95
CA GLN A 551 17.88 -33.92 8.78
C GLN A 551 18.33 -32.63 8.09
N SER A 552 18.72 -31.62 8.87
CA SER A 552 19.22 -30.35 8.32
C SER A 552 20.57 -30.00 8.92
N THR A 553 21.41 -29.35 8.11
CA THR A 553 22.64 -28.67 8.53
C THR A 553 22.64 -27.26 7.97
N PHE A 554 23.31 -26.33 8.64
CA PHE A 554 23.34 -24.92 8.25
C PHE A 554 24.77 -24.48 7.92
N SER A 555 24.91 -23.63 6.90
CA SER A 555 26.16 -22.94 6.62
C SER A 555 26.44 -21.87 7.68
N GLU A 556 27.67 -21.38 7.74
CA GLU A 556 27.94 -20.07 8.33
C GLU A 556 27.43 -18.97 7.38
N GLU A 557 27.26 -17.76 7.91
CA GLU A 557 26.82 -16.59 7.11
C GLU A 557 27.88 -16.23 6.07
N GLY A 558 27.45 -16.02 4.82
CA GLY A 558 28.33 -15.66 3.69
C GLY A 558 29.13 -16.80 3.09
N GLU A 559 28.99 -18.04 3.59
CA GLU A 559 29.60 -19.21 2.99
C GLU A 559 28.85 -19.67 1.72
N SER A 560 29.58 -20.36 0.85
CA SER A 560 29.07 -20.95 -0.40
C SER A 560 29.07 -22.48 -0.40
N GLN A 561 29.33 -23.07 0.77
CA GLN A 561 29.36 -24.50 0.98
C GLN A 561 28.86 -24.89 2.37
N VAL A 562 28.26 -26.07 2.48
CA VAL A 562 27.91 -26.69 3.77
C VAL A 562 28.01 -28.19 3.65
N ARG A 563 28.47 -28.85 4.72
CA ARG A 563 28.57 -30.30 4.79
C ARG A 563 27.58 -30.91 5.77
N THR A 564 27.09 -32.10 5.46
CA THR A 564 26.27 -32.91 6.38
C THR A 564 27.12 -33.51 7.50
N GLY A 565 26.45 -34.14 8.48
CA GLY A 565 27.11 -35.12 9.33
C GLY A 565 27.51 -36.37 8.54
N TYR A 566 28.16 -37.32 9.23
CA TYR A 566 28.52 -38.61 8.65
C TYR A 566 27.26 -39.42 8.32
N LEU A 567 27.30 -40.08 7.17
CA LEU A 567 26.18 -40.82 6.59
C LEU A 567 26.36 -42.32 6.78
N VAL A 568 25.26 -43.06 6.68
CA VAL A 568 25.31 -44.52 6.68
C VAL A 568 25.83 -44.97 5.32
N ASP A 569 26.90 -45.77 5.34
CA ASP A 569 27.55 -46.24 4.13
C ASP A 569 26.65 -47.17 3.30
N GLY A 570 26.76 -47.07 1.97
CA GLY A 570 25.96 -47.82 0.99
C GLY A 570 24.53 -47.31 0.78
N GLU A 571 24.09 -46.31 1.55
CA GLU A 571 22.70 -45.85 1.55
C GLU A 571 22.47 -44.64 0.65
N GLN A 572 21.29 -44.59 0.04
CA GLN A 572 20.89 -43.48 -0.82
C GLN A 572 20.18 -42.39 -0.01
N TYR A 573 20.52 -41.14 -0.30
CA TYR A 573 19.99 -39.94 0.30
C TYR A 573 19.43 -39.01 -0.77
N ARG A 574 18.31 -38.35 -0.46
CA ARG A 574 17.83 -37.18 -1.20
C ARG A 574 18.27 -35.92 -0.48
N VAL A 575 18.80 -34.94 -1.20
CA VAL A 575 19.28 -33.67 -0.64
C VAL A 575 18.75 -32.46 -1.39
N ARG A 576 18.53 -31.35 -0.69
CA ARG A 576 18.09 -30.06 -1.25
C ARG A 576 18.56 -28.91 -0.37
N LEU A 577 18.63 -27.71 -0.93
CA LEU A 577 19.10 -26.50 -0.26
C LEU A 577 18.02 -25.42 -0.27
N ARG A 578 18.03 -24.54 0.73
CA ARG A 578 17.33 -23.24 0.70
C ARG A 578 18.16 -22.17 1.41
N ALA A 579 17.90 -20.91 1.11
CA ALA A 579 18.52 -19.78 1.79
C ALA A 579 17.60 -19.22 2.88
N TRP A 580 18.21 -18.61 3.89
CA TRP A 580 17.59 -17.88 4.98
C TRP A 580 18.19 -16.48 5.07
N GLY A 581 17.33 -15.48 5.27
CA GLY A 581 17.72 -14.07 5.37
C GLY A 581 16.60 -13.23 5.95
N GLY A 582 16.93 -12.25 6.80
CA GLY A 582 15.94 -11.38 7.45
C GLY A 582 14.86 -12.14 8.24
N GLY A 583 15.17 -13.36 8.71
CA GLY A 583 14.26 -14.26 9.42
C GLY A 583 13.18 -14.94 8.57
N THR A 584 13.34 -14.93 7.25
CA THR A 584 12.49 -15.68 6.30
C THR A 584 13.34 -16.67 5.49
N SER A 585 12.70 -17.65 4.86
CA SER A 585 13.38 -18.62 3.98
C SER A 585 12.96 -18.45 2.52
N SER A 586 13.85 -18.82 1.60
CA SER A 586 13.50 -19.04 0.20
C SER A 586 12.67 -20.32 0.02
N GLU A 587 12.16 -20.54 -1.18
CA GLU A 587 11.74 -21.87 -1.63
C GLU A 587 12.94 -22.83 -1.67
N TRP A 588 12.64 -24.14 -1.64
CA TRP A 588 13.66 -25.19 -1.76
C TRP A 588 14.12 -25.36 -3.20
N THR A 589 15.39 -25.74 -3.38
CA THR A 589 15.84 -26.34 -4.64
C THR A 589 15.18 -27.70 -4.89
N GLY A 590 15.29 -28.21 -6.11
CA GLY A 590 14.97 -29.61 -6.41
C GLY A 590 15.82 -30.59 -5.60
N TYR A 591 15.32 -31.82 -5.45
CA TYR A 591 16.07 -32.91 -4.81
C TYR A 591 17.17 -33.45 -5.73
N ILE A 592 18.36 -33.69 -5.16
CA ILE A 592 19.46 -34.45 -5.76
C ILE A 592 19.58 -35.79 -5.00
N LEU A 593 19.73 -36.89 -5.72
CA LEU A 593 19.91 -38.24 -5.13
C LEU A 593 21.38 -38.62 -5.15
N LEU A 594 21.92 -39.06 -4.01
CA LEU A 594 23.32 -39.43 -3.83
C LEU A 594 23.43 -40.70 -2.99
N THR A 595 24.35 -41.60 -3.31
CA THR A 595 24.65 -42.79 -2.49
C THR A 595 25.90 -42.52 -1.66
N ALA A 596 25.76 -42.53 -0.33
CA ALA A 596 26.89 -42.42 0.58
C ALA A 596 27.83 -43.61 0.35
N THR A 597 29.09 -43.33 0.04
CA THR A 597 30.13 -44.33 -0.20
C THR A 597 31.34 -43.93 0.62
N ALA A 598 31.60 -44.62 1.73
CA ALA A 598 32.67 -44.32 2.66
C ALA A 598 34.05 -44.72 2.13
N ASP A 599 34.11 -45.79 1.34
CA ASP A 599 35.29 -46.20 0.58
C ASP A 599 34.96 -46.26 -0.92
N PRO A 600 35.33 -45.23 -1.70
CA PRO A 600 35.09 -45.21 -3.13
C PRO A 600 36.17 -45.99 -3.90
N VAL A 601 37.25 -46.43 -3.25
CA VAL A 601 38.38 -47.10 -3.90
C VAL A 601 38.05 -48.58 -4.03
N PRO A 602 37.99 -49.14 -5.25
CA PRO A 602 37.84 -50.57 -5.45
C PRO A 602 39.00 -51.37 -4.85
N PRO A 603 38.78 -52.60 -4.35
CA PRO A 603 39.89 -53.51 -4.09
C PRO A 603 40.46 -54.04 -5.42
N GLY A 604 41.63 -54.68 -5.41
CA GLY A 604 42.11 -55.43 -6.57
C GLY A 604 41.19 -56.61 -6.93
N PRO A 605 41.29 -57.18 -8.15
CA PRO A 605 40.54 -58.38 -8.49
C PRO A 605 41.05 -59.59 -7.70
N VAL A 606 40.17 -60.58 -7.46
CA VAL A 606 40.62 -61.89 -6.97
C VAL A 606 41.50 -62.59 -8.00
N THR A 607 42.34 -63.53 -7.58
CA THR A 607 43.20 -64.32 -8.48
C THR A 607 43.06 -65.81 -8.18
N ALA A 608 43.70 -66.67 -8.99
CA ALA A 608 43.66 -68.13 -8.82
C ALA A 608 42.24 -68.72 -8.70
N VAL A 609 41.28 -68.14 -9.41
CA VAL A 609 39.88 -68.57 -9.39
C VAL A 609 39.77 -69.99 -9.97
N SER A 610 39.14 -70.89 -9.23
CA SER A 610 38.81 -72.24 -9.67
C SER A 610 37.51 -72.74 -9.06
N VAL A 611 36.94 -73.78 -9.65
CA VAL A 611 35.69 -74.41 -9.20
C VAL A 611 35.85 -75.92 -9.14
N ASP A 612 35.53 -76.52 -8.00
CA ASP A 612 35.44 -77.97 -7.80
C ASP A 612 33.97 -78.40 -7.72
N VAL A 613 33.60 -79.37 -8.56
CA VAL A 613 32.25 -79.92 -8.71
C VAL A 613 32.20 -81.43 -8.38
N SER A 614 33.18 -81.94 -7.63
CA SER A 614 33.28 -83.35 -7.26
C SER A 614 32.13 -83.87 -6.40
N THR A 615 31.35 -82.98 -5.77
CA THR A 615 30.17 -83.32 -4.95
C THR A 615 28.86 -82.98 -5.69
N PRO A 616 27.96 -83.95 -5.94
CA PRO A 616 26.70 -83.71 -6.64
C PRO A 616 25.87 -82.58 -6.03
N GLY A 617 25.32 -81.72 -6.89
CA GLY A 617 24.50 -80.56 -6.50
C GLY A 617 25.23 -79.42 -5.79
N GLN A 618 26.57 -79.39 -5.82
CA GLN A 618 27.39 -78.35 -5.19
C GLN A 618 28.54 -77.89 -6.10
N ALA A 619 28.92 -76.62 -5.96
CA ALA A 619 30.14 -76.06 -6.54
C ALA A 619 30.96 -75.39 -5.42
N VAL A 620 32.22 -75.80 -5.28
CA VAL A 620 33.17 -75.18 -4.35
C VAL A 620 34.03 -74.21 -5.14
N PHE A 621 33.80 -72.91 -4.94
CA PHE A 621 34.62 -71.86 -5.55
C PHE A 621 35.82 -71.56 -4.67
N GLN A 622 37.01 -71.48 -5.26
CA GLN A 622 38.25 -71.15 -4.58
C GLN A 622 38.90 -69.95 -5.27
N TRP A 623 39.51 -69.06 -4.49
CA TRP A 623 40.23 -67.89 -5.01
C TRP A 623 41.28 -67.41 -4.01
N THR A 624 42.19 -66.56 -4.48
CA THR A 624 43.08 -65.77 -3.64
C THR A 624 42.60 -64.33 -3.62
N ALA A 625 42.31 -63.81 -2.42
CA ALA A 625 41.94 -62.41 -2.21
C ALA A 625 43.08 -61.48 -2.66
N PRO A 626 42.76 -60.32 -3.24
CA PRO A 626 43.76 -59.33 -3.65
C PRO A 626 44.60 -58.86 -2.45
N ASN A 627 45.84 -58.43 -2.73
CA ASN A 627 46.65 -57.70 -1.76
C ASN A 627 46.22 -56.23 -1.70
N SER A 628 44.98 -56.00 -1.28
CA SER A 628 44.39 -54.67 -1.14
C SER A 628 43.88 -54.52 0.29
N ALA A 629 44.38 -53.53 1.03
CA ALA A 629 44.00 -53.30 2.42
C ALA A 629 42.49 -53.06 2.62
N ASN A 630 41.79 -52.63 1.58
CA ASN A 630 40.36 -52.43 1.55
C ASN A 630 39.56 -53.63 1.02
N TYR A 631 40.16 -54.80 0.81
CA TYR A 631 39.39 -56.01 0.52
C TYR A 631 38.56 -56.40 1.74
N PHE A 632 37.28 -56.71 1.51
CA PHE A 632 36.34 -57.06 2.56
C PHE A 632 35.67 -58.42 2.32
N ALA A 633 35.28 -58.68 1.07
CA ALA A 633 34.58 -59.90 0.70
C ALA A 633 34.70 -60.21 -0.79
N CYS A 634 34.35 -61.43 -1.16
CA CYS A 634 34.13 -61.88 -2.52
C CYS A 634 32.65 -62.20 -2.74
N ARG A 635 32.04 -61.63 -3.77
CA ARG A 635 30.71 -61.98 -4.27
C ARG A 635 30.81 -62.99 -5.40
N ILE A 636 30.02 -64.05 -5.32
CA ILE A 636 29.96 -65.11 -6.33
C ILE A 636 28.63 -64.97 -7.07
N PHE A 637 28.72 -64.66 -8.36
CA PHE A 637 27.56 -64.61 -9.27
C PHE A 637 27.52 -65.89 -10.10
N ILE A 638 26.34 -66.46 -10.31
CA ILE A 638 26.14 -67.69 -11.11
C ILE A 638 25.04 -67.47 -12.15
N ASN A 639 25.23 -68.04 -13.34
CA ASN A 639 24.26 -68.06 -14.43
C ASN A 639 24.34 -69.37 -15.23
N THR A 640 23.31 -69.67 -16.03
CA THR A 640 23.30 -70.79 -17.00
C THR A 640 23.76 -70.35 -18.40
N VAL A 641 23.92 -69.03 -18.59
CA VAL A 641 24.43 -68.38 -19.81
C VAL A 641 25.72 -67.66 -19.46
N ASP A 642 26.67 -67.59 -20.39
CA ASP A 642 27.95 -66.87 -20.24
C ASP A 642 27.76 -65.35 -20.33
N ASP A 643 27.02 -64.80 -19.37
CA ASP A 643 26.68 -63.39 -19.28
C ASP A 643 26.54 -62.97 -17.81
N LEU A 644 27.49 -62.15 -17.34
CA LEU A 644 27.49 -61.61 -15.98
C LEU A 644 26.32 -60.65 -15.75
N ALA A 645 25.88 -59.90 -16.76
CA ALA A 645 24.82 -58.90 -16.60
C ALA A 645 23.46 -59.53 -16.26
N THR A 646 23.26 -60.80 -16.60
CA THR A 646 22.08 -61.58 -16.26
C THR A 646 22.32 -62.60 -15.13
N ALA A 647 23.52 -62.62 -14.55
CA ALA A 647 23.87 -63.52 -13.46
C ALA A 647 23.22 -63.12 -12.13
N THR A 648 23.00 -64.11 -11.27
CA THR A 648 22.41 -63.91 -9.94
C THR A 648 23.45 -64.08 -8.85
N LEU A 649 23.38 -63.25 -7.80
CA LEU A 649 24.27 -63.38 -6.64
C LEU A 649 23.95 -64.67 -5.88
N ALA A 650 24.87 -65.63 -5.90
CA ALA A 650 24.73 -66.92 -5.24
C ALA A 650 25.25 -66.91 -3.79
N ALA A 651 26.37 -66.22 -3.54
CA ALA A 651 26.95 -66.10 -2.21
C ALA A 651 27.83 -64.85 -2.06
N THR A 652 28.04 -64.42 -0.82
CA THR A 652 29.09 -63.47 -0.43
C THR A 652 29.92 -64.12 0.67
N GLU A 653 31.24 -64.14 0.51
CA GLU A 653 32.18 -64.67 1.50
C GLU A 653 33.10 -63.57 2.00
N TYR A 654 33.24 -63.43 3.32
CA TYR A 654 34.04 -62.39 3.96
C TYR A 654 35.41 -62.94 4.34
N GLY A 655 36.47 -62.21 4.02
CA GLY A 655 37.83 -62.67 4.28
C GLY A 655 38.84 -61.53 4.35
N PRO A 656 40.03 -61.76 4.93
CA PRO A 656 41.09 -60.76 4.97
C PRO A 656 41.83 -60.66 3.61
N PRO A 657 42.52 -59.55 3.35
CA PRO A 657 43.37 -59.40 2.16
C PRO A 657 44.47 -60.47 2.05
N SER A 658 44.88 -60.80 0.83
CA SER A 658 45.95 -61.76 0.51
C SER A 658 45.73 -63.21 0.99
N ALA A 659 44.54 -63.56 1.50
CA ALA A 659 44.23 -64.93 1.92
C ALA A 659 43.71 -65.78 0.75
N GLU A 660 44.07 -67.06 0.73
CA GLU A 660 43.32 -68.06 -0.02
C GLU A 660 42.00 -68.33 0.72
N ASP A 661 40.90 -68.36 -0.03
CA ASP A 661 39.56 -68.50 0.52
C ASP A 661 38.69 -69.37 -0.40
N LEU A 662 37.62 -69.92 0.16
CA LEU A 662 36.69 -70.77 -0.57
C LEU A 662 35.26 -70.61 -0.10
N ARG A 663 34.31 -70.88 -1.00
CA ARG A 663 32.89 -70.90 -0.67
C ARG A 663 32.16 -71.96 -1.47
N THR A 664 31.45 -72.83 -0.76
CA THR A 664 30.53 -73.80 -1.36
C THR A 664 29.17 -73.17 -1.61
N VAL A 665 28.70 -73.25 -2.86
CA VAL A 665 27.31 -73.00 -3.25
C VAL A 665 26.63 -74.35 -3.42
N THR A 666 25.52 -74.55 -2.71
CA THR A 666 24.78 -75.83 -2.69
C THR A 666 23.43 -75.69 -3.39
N SER A 667 22.72 -76.81 -3.54
CA SER A 667 21.37 -76.86 -4.14
C SER A 667 21.33 -76.43 -5.61
N LEU A 668 22.43 -76.65 -6.34
CA LEU A 668 22.48 -76.46 -7.78
C LEU A 668 21.85 -77.68 -8.47
N THR A 669 20.95 -77.46 -9.43
CA THR A 669 20.41 -78.53 -10.26
C THR A 669 21.46 -79.03 -11.25
N PRO A 670 21.40 -80.30 -11.71
CA PRO A 670 22.28 -80.77 -12.76
C PRO A 670 22.20 -79.91 -14.03
N GLY A 671 23.34 -79.46 -14.56
CA GLY A 671 23.37 -78.55 -15.70
C GLY A 671 24.68 -77.79 -15.91
N ASN A 672 24.69 -76.98 -16.96
CA ASN A 672 25.81 -76.11 -17.35
C ASN A 672 25.70 -74.75 -16.65
N TYR A 673 26.78 -74.30 -16.02
CA TYR A 673 26.83 -73.02 -15.32
C TYR A 673 28.11 -72.24 -15.62
N TYR A 674 27.99 -70.93 -15.51
CA TYR A 674 29.07 -69.95 -15.51
C TYR A 674 29.04 -69.22 -14.18
N ALA A 675 30.20 -68.88 -13.64
CA ALA A 675 30.30 -68.09 -12.43
C ALA A 675 31.37 -67.01 -12.54
N TRP A 676 31.18 -65.94 -11.77
CA TRP A 676 32.13 -64.85 -11.68
C TRP A 676 32.32 -64.42 -10.23
N LEU A 677 33.59 -64.20 -9.87
CA LEU A 677 33.99 -63.82 -8.53
C LEU A 677 34.42 -62.35 -8.51
N SER A 678 33.75 -61.54 -7.71
CA SER A 678 34.02 -60.10 -7.57
C SER A 678 34.47 -59.77 -6.16
N ALA A 679 35.71 -59.28 -6.02
CA ALA A 679 36.15 -58.64 -4.79
C ALA A 679 35.34 -57.36 -4.54
N ILE A 680 34.97 -57.10 -3.29
CA ILE A 680 34.32 -55.86 -2.85
C ILE A 680 35.04 -55.28 -1.63
N ASN A 681 34.97 -53.96 -1.49
CA ASN A 681 35.39 -53.26 -0.27
C ASN A 681 34.26 -53.20 0.77
N PRO A 682 34.49 -52.63 1.98
CA PRO A 682 33.45 -52.51 3.01
C PRO A 682 32.21 -51.73 2.56
N SER A 683 32.37 -50.78 1.63
CA SER A 683 31.27 -50.03 1.01
C SER A 683 30.56 -50.78 -0.12
N GLY A 684 30.91 -52.05 -0.35
CA GLY A 684 30.33 -52.89 -1.38
C GLY A 684 30.71 -52.50 -2.81
N LYS A 685 31.72 -51.64 -2.99
CA LYS A 685 32.25 -51.28 -4.31
C LYS A 685 33.08 -52.44 -4.86
N PRO A 686 32.75 -52.94 -6.06
CA PRO A 686 33.51 -54.01 -6.71
C PRO A 686 34.83 -53.47 -7.29
N SER A 687 35.78 -54.37 -7.54
CA SER A 687 37.12 -54.09 -8.08
C SER A 687 37.18 -53.30 -9.40
N ASP A 688 36.07 -53.19 -10.14
CA ASP A 688 35.93 -52.37 -11.36
C ASP A 688 34.43 -52.06 -11.63
N PRO A 689 34.04 -50.82 -11.98
CA PRO A 689 32.67 -50.49 -12.40
C PRO A 689 32.17 -51.13 -13.71
N ALA A 690 33.03 -51.84 -14.47
CA ALA A 690 32.69 -52.42 -15.78
C ALA A 690 32.53 -53.97 -15.81
N ASP A 691 32.03 -54.62 -14.75
CA ASP A 691 31.66 -56.04 -14.80
C ASP A 691 32.84 -57.02 -15.06
N ASN A 692 34.03 -56.75 -14.50
CA ASN A 692 35.19 -57.67 -14.54
C ASN A 692 35.31 -58.54 -13.28
N ALA A 693 34.21 -59.15 -12.86
CA ALA A 693 34.29 -60.28 -11.94
C ALA A 693 35.06 -61.42 -12.65
N VAL A 694 35.98 -62.09 -11.95
CA VAL A 694 36.87 -63.08 -12.57
C VAL A 694 36.09 -64.35 -12.89
N PRO A 695 35.97 -64.75 -14.17
CA PRO A 695 35.15 -65.88 -14.56
C PRO A 695 35.81 -67.21 -14.18
N THR A 696 35.00 -68.19 -13.80
CA THR A 696 35.44 -69.60 -13.67
C THR A 696 35.54 -70.32 -15.02
N GLY A 697 34.91 -69.77 -16.06
CA GLY A 697 34.54 -70.52 -17.26
C GLY A 697 33.35 -71.46 -17.01
N LEU A 698 32.99 -72.24 -18.04
CA LEU A 698 31.92 -73.25 -17.96
C LEU A 698 32.29 -74.36 -16.99
N PHE A 699 31.39 -74.69 -16.06
CA PHE A 699 31.44 -75.88 -15.22
C PHE A 699 30.10 -76.62 -15.26
N ILE A 700 30.15 -77.93 -14.96
CA ILE A 700 28.99 -78.82 -15.09
C ILE A 700 28.68 -79.42 -13.73
N ILE A 701 27.45 -79.23 -13.26
CA ILE A 701 26.92 -79.88 -12.06
C ILE A 701 26.31 -81.22 -12.48
N SER A 702 26.79 -82.30 -11.87
CA SER A 702 26.29 -83.67 -12.05
C SER A 702 25.06 -83.97 -11.21
#